data_AF-A0A0E3PDS2-F1
#
_entry.id   AF-A0A0E3PDS2-F1
#
_cell.length_a   1.000
_cell.length_b   1.000
_cell.length_c   1.000
_cell.angle_alpha   90.00
_cell.angle_beta   90.00
_cell.angle_gamma   90.00
#
_symmetry.space_group_name_H-M   'P 1'
#
loop_
_entity.id
_entity.type
_entity.pdbx_description
1 polymer ?
#
loop_
_entity_poly.entity_id
_entity_poly.type
_entity_poly.pdbx_seq_one_letter_code
_entity_poly.pdbx_strand_id
1 'polypeptide(L)'
;MPGTENKGRDLIEEIKDRLDIVDIIGRTVTLHKENNDRYTGAISATSKSGSSLQVNPKLQVWHDKAGGAGGDVFDWIGFINKLDTRGADFPDVLRIAADRAGVELEEATDEEKETAKEKADIQNLYMEAVDVYHKNLMKKPELIELINDKWGITEETILKYKIGYATVKRDLKGLDRENLIKSGLVYMNGAGTLGGELFAGRIVFPYWKNGKVVYLIGRATDETPKRANGGDPAKYQKLLVYKEGREYISPVVQNSYFYGEDSLRGADYCIVTEGVTDCITMLQAGIPCISPVTVNFRKEDHDKLISLTQRLETVHICNDNEVNESGLKGALETAEALEGAGIEARLIILPKPEDLDKIDIAEYMKTHTSEDFNKLIDLSLRLWDYKFSLLKIPENTTDKVKTFKKFINEDLEGMDPEERELFVYGEVRKLFKFSKGDVKKLISDNKPKTGEILKNGDRTFFDVVYKANGEFSIKLNFSAIAAHVGEMYNAFSFGGTLYIFKEGIYIDGTIELKAKIQEIIESINWSGETFRGSIVESTREIIHYMTYAEPATDYPFNKYGNVIPVQNGLLKINFDSGGVELMSFSPEYKFNFKLPVEYNPTADSGPIHNVILSYVDPTEREGENDAGETVKLGYSNADLLYQIPAQALLQMIGAATFKKAYLLQGDAHAGKSSYLEVLSRTIGQENISDVSLQSLLTDRFALADLEGKLLNCYDDLAEIPLKEGGAFKTVTGKYIHRIQRKLQQAYNAEIKAVHVYTCNTPPIFSDGIANDTAFWERWEFINFVNLFEIDPFFYDRVFTKENLSGFFNKVIETMMVIKKRSRLLVDSSAGEAREKWQSNADPLYRFLESEFISEVNKTIHLDKGNFFKSYIKYCIDKKVDPGKIPTSQTMFTKVLFKYNVSTKQINHDDGRRPWVYNLPYSWRDSKSPYYVEPIKKETSQITF
;
A
#
# COMPACT_ATOMS: atom_id res chain seq x y z
N MET A 1 -5.47 3.29 -18.54
CA MET A 1 -4.58 2.57 -17.61
C MET A 1 -5.41 1.51 -16.89
N PRO A 2 -5.33 0.23 -17.27
CA PRO A 2 -5.92 -0.87 -16.52
C PRO A 2 -4.83 -1.52 -15.64
N GLY A 3 -4.91 -1.41 -14.32
CA GLY A 3 -3.90 -2.03 -13.45
C GLY A 3 -3.98 -1.71 -11.95
N THR A 4 -4.78 -0.73 -11.53
CA THR A 4 -4.87 -0.34 -10.12
C THR A 4 -5.94 -1.11 -9.32
N GLU A 5 -6.97 -1.68 -9.96
CA GLU A 5 -8.07 -2.35 -9.23
C GLU A 5 -7.69 -3.73 -8.65
N ASN A 6 -6.64 -4.40 -9.14
CA ASN A 6 -6.28 -5.75 -8.68
C ASN A 6 -5.45 -5.78 -7.38
N LYS A 7 -4.65 -4.75 -7.09
CA LYS A 7 -3.82 -4.69 -5.87
C LYS A 7 -4.64 -4.57 -4.58
N GLY A 8 -5.75 -3.81 -4.61
CA GLY A 8 -6.57 -3.59 -3.42
C GLY A 8 -7.40 -4.80 -2.97
N ARG A 9 -7.72 -5.72 -3.90
CA ARG A 9 -8.46 -6.97 -3.57
C ARG A 9 -7.57 -8.05 -2.98
N ASP A 10 -6.33 -8.14 -3.46
CA ASP A 10 -5.33 -9.10 -2.96
C ASP A 10 -4.99 -8.81 -1.48
N LEU A 11 -4.89 -7.53 -1.11
CA LEU A 11 -4.57 -7.08 0.24
C LEU A 11 -5.66 -7.39 1.28
N ILE A 12 -6.94 -7.25 0.91
CA ILE A 12 -8.07 -7.54 1.81
C ILE A 12 -8.11 -9.03 2.13
N GLU A 13 -7.90 -9.88 1.13
CA GLU A 13 -7.88 -11.33 1.31
C GLU A 13 -6.61 -11.78 2.05
N GLU A 14 -5.45 -11.18 1.78
CA GLU A 14 -4.24 -11.41 2.57
C GLU A 14 -4.43 -11.08 4.06
N ILE A 15 -5.09 -9.96 4.36
CA ILE A 15 -5.41 -9.58 5.75
C ILE A 15 -6.38 -10.61 6.38
N LYS A 16 -7.38 -11.08 5.64
CA LYS A 16 -8.32 -12.09 6.13
C LYS A 16 -7.64 -13.43 6.41
N ASP A 17 -6.77 -13.89 5.51
CA ASP A 17 -6.07 -15.18 5.64
C ASP A 17 -5.09 -15.20 6.82
N ARG A 18 -4.59 -14.03 7.24
CA ARG A 18 -3.70 -13.90 8.41
C ARG A 18 -4.43 -13.76 9.74
N LEU A 19 -5.74 -13.57 9.74
CA LEU A 19 -6.53 -13.33 10.94
C LEU A 19 -7.48 -14.49 11.24
N ASP A 20 -7.30 -15.16 12.38
CA ASP A 20 -8.32 -16.09 12.90
C ASP A 20 -9.39 -15.32 13.70
N ILE A 21 -10.64 -15.44 13.26
CA ILE A 21 -11.79 -14.80 13.90
C ILE A 21 -11.96 -15.20 15.36
N VAL A 22 -11.62 -16.44 15.75
CA VAL A 22 -11.73 -16.90 17.14
C VAL A 22 -10.73 -16.16 18.02
N ASP A 23 -9.50 -15.99 17.53
CA ASP A 23 -8.45 -15.26 18.25
C ASP A 23 -8.79 -13.78 18.37
N ILE A 24 -9.32 -13.18 17.30
CA ILE A 24 -9.67 -11.76 17.27
C ILE A 24 -10.86 -11.45 18.18
N ILE A 25 -11.88 -12.31 18.20
CA ILE A 25 -13.02 -12.18 19.11
C ILE A 25 -12.60 -12.47 20.55
N GLY A 26 -11.78 -13.51 20.76
CA GLY A 26 -11.30 -13.98 22.06
C GLY A 26 -10.52 -12.92 22.86
N ARG A 27 -9.97 -11.90 22.18
CA ARG A 27 -9.31 -10.75 22.83
C ARG A 27 -10.27 -9.79 23.52
N THR A 28 -11.52 -9.72 23.06
CA THR A 28 -12.53 -8.77 23.57
C THR A 28 -13.62 -9.47 24.37
N VAL A 29 -13.93 -10.71 24.02
CA VAL A 29 -15.00 -11.50 24.65
C VAL A 29 -14.47 -12.87 25.03
N THR A 30 -14.80 -13.35 26.23
CA THR A 30 -14.50 -14.72 26.64
C THR A 30 -15.34 -15.71 25.82
N LEU A 31 -14.66 -16.56 25.06
CA LEU A 31 -15.29 -17.61 24.25
C LEU A 31 -15.12 -18.98 24.91
N HIS A 32 -16.19 -19.77 24.87
CA HIS A 32 -16.21 -21.17 25.27
C HIS A 32 -16.40 -22.05 24.04
N LYS A 33 -15.51 -23.04 23.88
CA LYS A 33 -15.64 -24.03 22.80
C LYS A 33 -16.79 -24.96 23.12
N GLU A 34 -17.78 -25.03 22.23
CA GLU A 34 -18.91 -25.95 22.35
C GLU A 34 -18.62 -27.24 21.59
N ASN A 35 -18.11 -27.13 20.36
CA ASN A 35 -17.61 -28.24 19.54
C ASN A 35 -16.54 -27.76 18.54
N ASN A 36 -16.11 -28.60 17.59
CA ASN A 36 -15.07 -28.24 16.63
C ASN A 36 -15.46 -27.11 15.68
N ASP A 37 -16.76 -26.93 15.42
CA ASP A 37 -17.28 -25.97 14.45
C ASP A 37 -17.97 -24.77 15.13
N ARG A 38 -17.92 -24.67 16.46
CA ARG A 38 -18.66 -23.64 17.20
C ARG A 38 -18.01 -23.25 18.53
N TYR A 39 -17.81 -21.94 18.67
CA TYR A 39 -17.55 -21.26 19.93
C TYR A 39 -18.76 -20.40 20.31
N THR A 40 -18.98 -20.22 21.62
CA THR A 40 -20.06 -19.39 22.15
C THR A 40 -19.55 -18.40 23.19
N GLY A 41 -20.21 -17.26 23.33
CA GLY A 41 -19.87 -16.25 24.33
C GLY A 41 -20.98 -15.22 24.54
N ALA A 42 -20.68 -14.11 25.23
CA ALA A 42 -21.63 -13.04 25.47
C ALA A 42 -21.00 -11.66 25.21
N ILE A 43 -21.66 -10.85 24.38
CA ILE A 43 -21.22 -9.48 24.05
C ILE A 43 -21.46 -8.51 25.22
N SER A 44 -22.53 -8.73 25.99
CA SER A 44 -22.89 -7.91 27.15
C SER A 44 -22.71 -8.67 28.46
N ALA A 45 -22.08 -8.01 29.44
CA ALA A 45 -21.92 -8.51 30.80
C ALA A 45 -23.25 -8.75 31.56
N THR A 46 -24.38 -8.29 31.02
CA THR A 46 -25.73 -8.49 31.58
C THR A 46 -26.53 -9.61 30.89
N SER A 47 -25.91 -10.37 29.99
CA SER A 47 -26.55 -11.49 29.28
C SER A 47 -27.00 -12.59 30.26
N LYS A 48 -28.30 -12.93 30.24
CA LYS A 48 -28.89 -13.96 31.11
C LYS A 48 -28.54 -15.40 30.67
N SER A 49 -28.19 -15.63 29.41
CA SER A 49 -27.89 -16.98 28.87
C SER A 49 -26.40 -17.26 28.69
N GLY A 50 -25.54 -16.24 28.72
CA GLY A 50 -24.09 -16.39 28.54
C GLY A 50 -23.62 -16.87 27.15
N SER A 51 -24.53 -17.00 26.18
CA SER A 51 -24.29 -17.65 24.87
C SER A 51 -24.99 -16.93 23.71
N SER A 52 -25.09 -15.60 23.79
CA SER A 52 -25.71 -14.79 22.72
C SER A 52 -24.84 -14.71 21.47
N LEU A 53 -23.52 -14.74 21.63
CA LEU A 53 -22.54 -14.74 20.55
C LEU A 53 -22.24 -16.17 20.12
N GLN A 54 -22.30 -16.42 18.81
CA GLN A 54 -21.82 -17.65 18.18
C GLN A 54 -20.71 -17.33 17.19
N VAL A 55 -19.64 -18.12 17.19
CA VAL A 55 -18.50 -17.97 16.29
C VAL A 55 -18.23 -19.31 15.64
N ASN A 56 -18.15 -19.34 14.30
CA ASN A 56 -17.78 -20.52 13.54
C ASN A 56 -16.32 -20.37 13.04
N PRO A 57 -15.37 -21.16 13.57
CA PRO A 57 -13.96 -21.07 13.19
C PRO A 57 -13.70 -21.55 11.77
N LYS A 58 -14.51 -22.47 11.23
CA LYS A 58 -14.32 -23.02 9.89
C LYS A 58 -14.78 -22.03 8.82
N LEU A 59 -15.91 -21.37 9.07
CA LEU A 59 -16.49 -20.38 8.17
C LEU A 59 -15.93 -18.96 8.39
N GLN A 60 -15.10 -18.76 9.42
CA GLN A 60 -14.54 -17.46 9.80
C GLN A 60 -15.61 -16.35 9.94
N VAL A 61 -16.75 -16.69 10.58
CA VAL A 61 -17.88 -15.78 10.80
C VAL A 61 -18.41 -15.82 12.24
N TRP A 62 -19.03 -14.72 12.65
CA TRP A 62 -19.72 -14.59 13.94
C TRP A 62 -21.14 -14.07 13.79
N HIS A 63 -21.98 -14.34 14.79
CA HIS A 63 -23.35 -13.86 14.86
C HIS A 63 -23.80 -13.68 16.31
N ASP A 64 -24.36 -12.51 16.62
CA ASP A 64 -25.03 -12.23 17.89
C ASP A 64 -26.54 -12.43 17.77
N LYS A 65 -27.04 -13.45 18.47
CA LYS A 65 -28.47 -13.79 18.49
C LYS A 65 -29.33 -12.75 19.23
N ALA A 66 -28.73 -11.89 20.06
CA ALA A 66 -29.47 -10.88 20.80
C ALA A 66 -29.65 -9.57 20.00
N GLY A 67 -28.58 -9.07 19.37
CA GLY A 67 -28.57 -7.82 18.60
C GLY A 67 -28.70 -7.99 17.09
N GLY A 68 -28.61 -9.21 16.56
CA GLY A 68 -28.70 -9.51 15.12
C GLY A 68 -27.48 -9.07 14.30
N ALA A 69 -26.43 -8.56 14.95
CA ALA A 69 -25.17 -8.22 14.30
C ALA A 69 -24.35 -9.48 14.01
N GLY A 70 -23.61 -9.49 12.92
CA GLY A 70 -22.78 -10.63 12.53
C GLY A 70 -22.04 -10.36 11.23
N GLY A 71 -21.09 -11.22 10.91
CA GLY A 71 -20.27 -11.09 9.71
C GLY A 71 -18.89 -11.73 9.88
N ASP A 72 -17.92 -11.21 9.14
CA ASP A 72 -16.54 -11.67 9.18
C ASP A 72 -15.68 -10.91 10.22
N VAL A 73 -14.37 -11.11 10.15
CA VAL A 73 -13.40 -10.46 11.06
C VAL A 73 -13.41 -8.93 10.95
N PHE A 74 -13.67 -8.35 9.77
CA PHE A 74 -13.79 -6.91 9.61
C PHE A 74 -15.08 -6.42 10.25
N ASP A 75 -16.20 -7.13 10.05
CA ASP A 75 -17.47 -6.81 10.69
C ASP A 75 -17.39 -6.84 12.22
N TRP A 76 -16.61 -7.77 12.80
CA TRP A 76 -16.32 -7.76 14.23
C TRP A 76 -15.51 -6.52 14.65
N ILE A 77 -14.47 -6.17 13.90
CA ILE A 77 -13.62 -5.00 14.16
C ILE A 77 -14.45 -3.71 14.07
N GLY A 78 -15.30 -3.56 13.05
CA GLY A 78 -16.21 -2.43 12.94
C GLY A 78 -17.19 -2.39 14.09
N PHE A 79 -17.78 -3.53 14.44
CA PHE A 79 -18.74 -3.63 15.56
C PHE A 79 -18.15 -3.17 16.90
N ILE A 80 -16.94 -3.64 17.27
CA ILE A 80 -16.32 -3.25 18.56
C ILE A 80 -15.82 -1.80 18.58
N ASN A 81 -15.46 -1.25 17.43
CA ASN A 81 -14.96 0.14 17.32
C ASN A 81 -16.06 1.15 16.96
N LYS A 82 -17.31 0.70 16.78
CA LYS A 82 -18.44 1.52 16.30
C LYS A 82 -18.15 2.20 14.95
N LEU A 83 -17.44 1.50 14.08
CA LEU A 83 -17.09 1.95 12.73
C LEU A 83 -17.98 1.22 11.72
N ASP A 84 -18.43 1.95 10.71
CA ASP A 84 -19.23 1.38 9.63
C ASP A 84 -18.34 0.60 8.64
N THR A 85 -18.36 -0.75 8.70
CA THR A 85 -17.67 -1.62 7.73
C THR A 85 -18.20 -1.50 6.32
N ARG A 86 -19.33 -0.80 6.18
CA ARG A 86 -20.10 -0.64 4.96
C ARG A 86 -20.02 0.79 4.41
N GLY A 87 -19.29 1.69 5.07
CA GLY A 87 -19.28 3.11 4.76
C GLY A 87 -17.89 3.74 4.66
N ALA A 88 -17.84 5.05 4.93
CA ALA A 88 -16.62 5.85 4.86
C ALA A 88 -15.55 5.43 5.88
N ASP A 89 -15.93 4.65 6.90
CA ASP A 89 -15.04 4.19 7.97
C ASP A 89 -14.35 2.85 7.61
N PHE A 90 -14.67 2.23 6.46
CA PHE A 90 -14.04 0.98 6.06
C PHE A 90 -12.50 1.07 5.95
N PRO A 91 -11.88 2.18 5.48
CA PRO A 91 -10.43 2.34 5.52
C PRO A 91 -9.85 2.28 6.94
N ASP A 92 -10.56 2.81 7.95
CA ASP A 92 -10.15 2.71 9.34
C ASP A 92 -10.27 1.27 9.86
N VAL A 93 -11.34 0.56 9.49
CA VAL A 93 -11.50 -0.87 9.80
C VAL A 93 -10.39 -1.70 9.16
N LEU A 94 -10.05 -1.40 7.90
CA LEU A 94 -8.98 -2.06 7.15
C LEU A 94 -7.63 -1.78 7.80
N ARG A 95 -7.36 -0.54 8.24
CA ARG A 95 -6.14 -0.17 8.96
C ARG A 95 -6.01 -0.91 10.29
N ILE A 96 -7.08 -0.99 11.07
CA ILE A 96 -7.08 -1.72 12.34
C ILE A 96 -6.85 -3.23 12.10
N ALA A 97 -7.45 -3.79 11.06
CA ALA A 97 -7.26 -5.19 10.70
C ALA A 97 -5.85 -5.47 10.14
N ALA A 98 -5.32 -4.59 9.29
CA ALA A 98 -3.96 -4.70 8.75
C ALA A 98 -2.89 -4.64 9.85
N ASP A 99 -3.02 -3.71 10.79
CA ASP A 99 -2.16 -3.63 11.98
C ASP A 99 -2.24 -4.94 12.80
N ARG A 100 -3.44 -5.50 12.98
CA ARG A 100 -3.63 -6.78 13.67
C ARG A 100 -3.07 -7.98 12.90
N ALA A 101 -3.08 -7.92 11.56
CA ALA A 101 -2.56 -8.95 10.66
C ALA A 101 -1.04 -8.82 10.41
N GLY A 102 -0.42 -7.74 10.89
CA GLY A 102 0.98 -7.42 10.59
C GLY A 102 1.22 -7.16 9.10
N VAL A 103 0.23 -6.57 8.42
CA VAL A 103 0.28 -6.17 7.01
C VAL A 103 0.47 -4.66 6.96
N GLU A 104 1.51 -4.20 6.27
CA GLU A 104 1.81 -2.78 6.10
C GLU A 104 0.95 -2.23 4.95
N LEU A 105 0.14 -1.21 5.23
CA LEU A 105 -0.66 -0.54 4.20
C LEU A 105 0.19 0.57 3.58
N GLU A 106 0.37 0.57 2.25
CA GLU A 106 0.93 1.72 1.53
C GLU A 106 0.04 2.96 1.83
N GLU A 107 0.66 4.10 2.16
CA GLU A 107 -0.10 5.34 2.36
C GLU A 107 -0.75 5.75 1.05
N ALA A 108 -2.08 5.84 1.04
CA ALA A 108 -2.84 6.30 -0.11
C ALA A 108 -2.32 7.67 -0.57
N THR A 109 -1.97 7.76 -1.85
CA THR A 109 -1.58 9.01 -2.51
C THR A 109 -2.69 10.05 -2.40
N ASP A 110 -2.37 11.33 -2.54
CA ASP A 110 -3.39 12.39 -2.52
C ASP A 110 -4.43 12.20 -3.64
N GLU A 111 -4.02 11.63 -4.79
CA GLU A 111 -4.92 11.28 -5.90
C GLU A 111 -5.88 10.14 -5.52
N GLU A 112 -5.41 9.12 -4.81
CA GLU A 112 -6.25 8.02 -4.32
C GLU A 112 -7.22 8.48 -3.22
N LYS A 113 -6.78 9.39 -2.34
CA LYS A 113 -7.63 10.01 -1.31
C LYS A 113 -8.74 10.83 -1.94
N GLU A 114 -8.42 11.65 -2.96
CA GLU A 114 -9.43 12.46 -3.65
C GLU A 114 -10.41 11.59 -4.43
N THR A 115 -9.92 10.53 -5.11
CA THR A 115 -10.78 9.56 -5.80
C THR A 115 -11.71 8.83 -4.84
N ALA A 116 -11.21 8.42 -3.67
CA ALA A 116 -12.01 7.76 -2.64
C ALA A 116 -13.09 8.68 -2.06
N LYS A 117 -12.74 9.95 -1.83
CA LYS A 117 -13.68 10.98 -1.39
C LYS A 117 -14.77 11.25 -2.43
N GLU A 118 -14.39 11.45 -3.70
CA GLU A 118 -15.36 11.66 -4.79
C GLU A 118 -16.32 10.47 -4.92
N LYS A 119 -15.81 9.24 -4.81
CA LYS A 119 -16.64 8.02 -4.78
C LYS A 119 -17.63 8.02 -3.62
N ALA A 120 -17.20 8.42 -2.42
CA ALA A 120 -18.07 8.51 -1.25
C ALA A 120 -19.16 9.59 -1.43
N ASP A 121 -18.81 10.75 -1.97
CA ASP A 121 -19.74 11.84 -2.23
C ASP A 121 -20.83 11.44 -3.25
N ILE A 122 -20.44 10.75 -4.33
CA ILE A 122 -21.38 10.23 -5.31
C ILE A 122 -22.30 9.15 -4.72
N GLN A 123 -21.77 8.26 -3.87
CA GLN A 123 -22.59 7.25 -3.20
C GLN A 123 -23.59 7.87 -2.21
N ASN A 124 -23.19 8.92 -1.49
CA ASN A 124 -24.10 9.67 -0.62
C ASN A 124 -25.21 10.35 -1.44
N LEU A 125 -24.88 10.94 -2.58
CA LEU A 125 -25.88 11.48 -3.51
C LEU A 125 -26.85 10.39 -4.01
N TYR A 126 -26.37 9.18 -4.33
CA TYR A 126 -27.25 8.08 -4.72
C TYR A 126 -28.24 7.71 -3.61
N MET A 127 -27.81 7.71 -2.35
CA MET A 127 -28.71 7.46 -1.21
C MET A 127 -29.81 8.53 -1.13
N GLU A 128 -29.45 9.80 -1.27
CA GLU A 128 -30.43 10.91 -1.28
C GLU A 128 -31.42 10.80 -2.45
N ALA A 129 -30.92 10.49 -3.65
CA ALA A 129 -31.76 10.29 -4.84
C ALA A 129 -32.72 9.11 -4.67
N VAL A 130 -32.24 7.99 -4.13
CA VAL A 130 -33.06 6.80 -3.83
C VAL A 130 -34.14 7.12 -2.81
N ASP A 131 -33.85 7.89 -1.77
CA ASP A 131 -34.86 8.32 -0.80
C ASP A 131 -35.96 9.19 -1.44
N VAL A 132 -35.59 10.07 -2.37
CA VAL A 132 -36.57 10.86 -3.14
C VAL A 132 -37.45 9.94 -3.99
N TYR A 133 -36.84 9.04 -4.78
CA TYR A 133 -37.58 8.11 -5.61
C TYR A 133 -38.47 7.17 -4.80
N HIS A 134 -37.98 6.67 -3.68
CA HIS A 134 -38.74 5.80 -2.78
C HIS A 134 -39.96 6.53 -2.21
N LYS A 135 -39.78 7.76 -1.71
CA LYS A 135 -40.91 8.61 -1.24
C LYS A 135 -41.94 8.87 -2.33
N ASN A 136 -41.51 8.96 -3.59
CA ASN A 136 -42.42 9.14 -4.72
C ASN A 136 -43.22 7.86 -5.01
N LEU A 137 -42.60 6.67 -4.94
CA LEU A 137 -43.30 5.40 -5.10
C LEU A 137 -44.32 5.18 -3.98
N MET A 138 -43.98 5.48 -2.73
CA MET A 138 -44.90 5.34 -1.58
C MET A 138 -46.15 6.22 -1.67
N LYS A 139 -46.18 7.20 -2.59
CA LYS A 139 -47.35 8.05 -2.86
C LYS A 139 -48.20 7.55 -4.03
N LYS A 140 -47.80 6.46 -4.68
CA LYS A 140 -48.44 5.86 -5.87
C LYS A 140 -48.81 4.40 -5.60
N PRO A 141 -49.86 4.14 -4.79
CA PRO A 141 -50.29 2.77 -4.48
C PRO A 141 -50.58 1.95 -5.75
N GLU A 142 -51.04 2.59 -6.83
CA GLU A 142 -51.28 1.94 -8.12
C GLU A 142 -50.01 1.35 -8.75
N LEU A 143 -48.84 1.96 -8.52
CA LEU A 143 -47.56 1.40 -8.99
C LEU A 143 -47.04 0.31 -8.07
N ILE A 144 -47.33 0.39 -6.76
CA ILE A 144 -47.01 -0.69 -5.81
C ILE A 144 -47.81 -1.94 -6.15
N GLU A 145 -49.12 -1.79 -6.42
CA GLU A 145 -49.99 -2.87 -6.88
C GLU A 145 -49.48 -3.44 -8.21
N LEU A 146 -49.13 -2.59 -9.18
CA LEU A 146 -48.52 -3.05 -10.44
C LEU A 146 -47.22 -3.85 -10.23
N ILE A 147 -46.35 -3.41 -9.32
CA ILE A 147 -45.09 -4.11 -8.98
C ILE A 147 -45.38 -5.49 -8.40
N ASN A 148 -46.36 -5.57 -7.50
CA ASN A 148 -46.79 -6.82 -6.88
C ASN A 148 -47.44 -7.76 -7.90
N ASP A 149 -48.42 -7.28 -8.67
CA ASP A 149 -49.12 -8.06 -9.69
C ASP A 149 -48.15 -8.58 -10.75
N LYS A 150 -47.15 -7.78 -11.11
CA LYS A 150 -46.20 -8.13 -12.17
C LYS A 150 -45.09 -9.06 -11.72
N TRP A 151 -44.53 -8.87 -10.53
CA TRP A 151 -43.33 -9.60 -10.09
C TRP A 151 -43.46 -10.30 -8.74
N GLY A 152 -44.59 -10.19 -8.04
CA GLY A 152 -44.76 -10.73 -6.70
C GLY A 152 -43.94 -10.02 -5.62
N ILE A 153 -43.37 -8.84 -5.94
CA ILE A 153 -42.57 -8.06 -4.98
C ILE A 153 -43.52 -7.41 -3.97
N THR A 154 -43.34 -7.72 -2.70
CA THR A 154 -44.16 -7.22 -1.60
C THR A 154 -43.77 -5.80 -1.19
N GLU A 155 -44.68 -5.11 -0.49
CA GLU A 155 -44.39 -3.79 0.09
C GLU A 155 -43.21 -3.84 1.07
N GLU A 156 -43.06 -4.92 1.84
CA GLU A 156 -41.90 -5.12 2.74
C GLU A 156 -40.58 -5.12 1.96
N THR A 157 -40.54 -5.85 0.84
CA THR A 157 -39.36 -5.89 -0.04
C THR A 157 -39.09 -4.55 -0.71
N ILE A 158 -40.14 -3.81 -1.10
CA ILE A 158 -40.04 -2.43 -1.63
C ILE A 158 -39.39 -1.51 -0.59
N LEU A 159 -39.81 -1.60 0.68
CA LEU A 159 -39.23 -0.83 1.79
C LEU A 159 -37.77 -1.23 2.06
N LYS A 160 -37.49 -2.54 2.09
CA LYS A 160 -36.16 -3.10 2.36
C LYS A 160 -35.12 -2.68 1.33
N TYR A 161 -35.43 -2.81 0.04
CA TYR A 161 -34.50 -2.48 -1.05
C TYR A 161 -34.64 -1.06 -1.59
N LYS A 162 -35.51 -0.25 -0.97
CA LYS A 162 -35.80 1.14 -1.36
C LYS A 162 -36.15 1.27 -2.84
N ILE A 163 -36.96 0.35 -3.35
CA ILE A 163 -37.46 0.46 -4.73
C ILE A 163 -38.23 1.78 -4.83
N GLY A 164 -37.99 2.53 -5.90
CA GLY A 164 -38.49 3.90 -6.03
C GLY A 164 -39.18 4.16 -7.37
N TYR A 165 -39.69 5.37 -7.51
CA TYR A 165 -40.28 5.87 -8.73
C TYR A 165 -39.77 7.29 -9.01
N ALA A 166 -39.12 7.46 -10.15
CA ALA A 166 -38.74 8.78 -10.66
C ALA A 166 -39.91 9.34 -11.45
N THR A 167 -40.45 10.48 -11.02
CA THR A 167 -41.57 11.12 -11.70
C THR A 167 -41.11 11.74 -13.02
N VAL A 168 -42.05 12.15 -13.86
CA VAL A 168 -41.74 12.92 -15.07
C VAL A 168 -41.27 14.36 -14.76
N LYS A 169 -41.34 14.79 -13.49
CA LYS A 169 -40.86 16.08 -13.03
C LYS A 169 -39.36 15.98 -12.67
N ARG A 170 -38.73 17.14 -12.44
CA ARG A 170 -37.35 17.20 -11.96
C ARG A 170 -37.29 16.97 -10.45
N ASP A 171 -37.24 15.71 -10.03
CA ASP A 171 -37.25 15.29 -8.63
C ASP A 171 -35.95 15.61 -7.89
N LEU A 172 -34.82 15.66 -8.61
CA LEU A 172 -33.47 15.78 -8.04
C LEU A 172 -32.96 17.23 -7.96
N LYS A 173 -33.80 18.23 -8.26
CA LYS A 173 -33.39 19.64 -8.28
C LYS A 173 -32.84 20.17 -6.94
N GLY A 174 -33.21 19.53 -5.82
CA GLY A 174 -32.78 19.91 -4.48
C GLY A 174 -31.46 19.27 -4.01
N LEU A 175 -30.89 18.36 -4.78
CA LEU A 175 -29.63 17.67 -4.44
C LEU A 175 -28.42 18.51 -4.85
N ASP A 176 -27.26 18.16 -4.31
CA ASP A 176 -26.00 18.82 -4.66
C ASP A 176 -25.76 18.78 -6.18
N ARG A 177 -25.65 19.97 -6.78
CA ARG A 177 -25.64 20.11 -8.23
C ARG A 177 -24.37 19.55 -8.85
N GLU A 178 -23.23 19.72 -8.19
CA GLU A 178 -21.95 19.30 -8.72
C GLU A 178 -21.87 17.77 -8.79
N ASN A 179 -22.13 17.11 -7.66
CA ASN A 179 -22.16 15.65 -7.60
C ASN A 179 -23.29 15.08 -8.45
N LEU A 180 -24.44 15.75 -8.56
CA LEU A 180 -25.52 15.31 -9.44
C LEU A 180 -25.10 15.22 -10.91
N ILE A 181 -24.33 16.19 -11.41
CA ILE A 181 -23.78 16.17 -12.77
C ILE A 181 -22.80 14.99 -12.92
N LYS A 182 -21.90 14.82 -11.94
CA LYS A 182 -20.88 13.75 -11.91
C LYS A 182 -21.47 12.34 -11.75
N SER A 183 -22.66 12.20 -11.18
CA SER A 183 -23.27 10.92 -10.80
C SER A 183 -23.84 10.08 -11.95
N GLY A 184 -24.06 10.68 -13.13
CA GLY A 184 -24.73 10.03 -14.25
C GLY A 184 -26.26 9.94 -14.14
N LEU A 185 -26.89 10.57 -13.14
CA LEU A 185 -28.35 10.64 -12.98
C LEU A 185 -29.05 11.67 -13.90
N VAL A 186 -28.28 12.51 -14.59
CA VAL A 186 -28.80 13.59 -15.44
C VAL A 186 -28.11 13.61 -16.80
N TYR A 187 -28.83 14.08 -17.81
CA TYR A 187 -28.26 14.41 -19.11
C TYR A 187 -27.75 15.86 -19.13
N MET A 188 -26.63 16.09 -19.79
CA MET A 188 -26.12 17.42 -20.13
C MET A 188 -26.38 17.72 -21.62
N ASN A 189 -26.88 18.92 -21.91
CA ASN A 189 -27.05 19.42 -23.27
C ASN A 189 -25.72 20.00 -23.79
N GLY A 190 -25.59 20.16 -25.11
CA GLY A 190 -24.37 20.69 -25.75
C GLY A 190 -23.96 22.11 -25.34
N ALA A 191 -24.84 22.85 -24.65
CA ALA A 191 -24.55 24.17 -24.06
C ALA A 191 -24.13 24.10 -22.58
N GLY A 192 -23.83 22.91 -22.03
CA GLY A 192 -23.42 22.75 -20.62
C GLY A 192 -24.55 22.94 -19.61
N THR A 193 -25.81 22.80 -20.04
CA THR A 193 -27.00 22.92 -19.17
C THR A 193 -27.68 21.58 -18.93
N LEU A 194 -28.38 21.44 -17.79
CA LEU A 194 -29.12 20.22 -17.43
C LEU A 194 -30.27 19.96 -18.42
N GLY A 195 -30.11 18.90 -19.22
CA GLY A 195 -31.05 18.43 -20.24
C GLY A 195 -32.26 17.68 -19.68
N GLY A 196 -32.09 16.99 -18.56
CA GLY A 196 -33.17 16.27 -17.88
C GLY A 196 -32.65 15.16 -16.96
N GLU A 197 -33.55 14.60 -16.14
CA GLU A 197 -33.23 13.46 -15.28
C GLU A 197 -33.37 12.15 -16.06
N LEU A 198 -32.42 11.24 -15.84
CA LEU A 198 -32.28 10.00 -16.60
C LEU A 198 -33.47 9.07 -16.47
N PHE A 199 -34.02 8.96 -15.25
CA PHE A 199 -35.03 7.97 -14.91
C PHE A 199 -36.46 8.50 -14.98
N ALA A 200 -36.70 9.66 -15.61
CA ALA A 200 -38.02 10.29 -15.67
C ALA A 200 -39.14 9.31 -16.09
N GLY A 201 -40.15 9.16 -15.22
CA GLY A 201 -41.30 8.28 -15.39
C GLY A 201 -41.00 6.77 -15.21
N ARG A 202 -39.95 6.38 -14.49
CA ARG A 202 -39.51 4.97 -14.35
C ARG A 202 -39.53 4.47 -12.91
N ILE A 203 -39.79 3.17 -12.73
CA ILE A 203 -39.54 2.46 -11.47
C ILE A 203 -38.03 2.23 -11.35
N VAL A 204 -37.43 2.65 -10.24
CA VAL A 204 -35.97 2.64 -10.02
C VAL A 204 -35.60 1.51 -9.06
N PHE A 205 -34.61 0.70 -9.45
CA PHE A 205 -34.04 -0.39 -8.65
C PHE A 205 -32.61 -0.02 -8.22
N PRO A 206 -32.38 0.26 -6.93
CA PRO A 206 -31.04 0.56 -6.40
C PRO A 206 -30.21 -0.71 -6.22
N TYR A 207 -28.95 -0.68 -6.67
CA TYR A 207 -27.98 -1.76 -6.46
C TYR A 207 -27.22 -1.48 -5.18
N TRP A 208 -27.32 -2.41 -4.24
CA TRP A 208 -26.70 -2.31 -2.92
C TRP A 208 -25.40 -3.09 -2.89
N LYS A 209 -24.38 -2.49 -2.29
CA LYS A 209 -23.13 -3.16 -1.93
C LYS A 209 -22.63 -2.57 -0.64
N ASN A 210 -22.37 -3.42 0.35
CA ASN A 210 -21.95 -2.97 1.67
C ASN A 210 -22.87 -1.85 2.17
N GLY A 211 -24.20 -2.06 2.22
CA GLY A 211 -25.12 -1.06 2.78
C GLY A 211 -25.18 0.31 2.07
N LYS A 212 -24.47 0.51 0.96
CA LYS A 212 -24.49 1.73 0.13
C LYS A 212 -25.07 1.43 -1.24
N VAL A 213 -25.73 2.43 -1.83
CA VAL A 213 -26.17 2.35 -3.23
C VAL A 213 -24.98 2.67 -4.13
N VAL A 214 -24.65 1.76 -5.03
CA VAL A 214 -23.48 1.87 -5.93
C VAL A 214 -23.83 2.01 -7.41
N TYR A 215 -25.06 1.64 -7.77
CA TYR A 215 -25.57 1.72 -9.14
C TYR A 215 -27.10 1.75 -9.16
N LEU A 216 -27.71 2.18 -10.27
CA LEU A 216 -29.17 2.22 -10.42
C LEU A 216 -29.60 1.83 -11.83
N ILE A 217 -30.77 1.21 -11.94
CA ILE A 217 -31.48 1.03 -13.22
C ILE A 217 -32.95 1.44 -13.09
N GLY A 218 -33.54 1.89 -14.20
CA GLY A 218 -34.92 2.33 -14.28
C GLY A 218 -35.76 1.53 -15.28
N ARG A 219 -36.87 0.94 -14.84
CA ARG A 219 -37.86 0.26 -15.68
C ARG A 219 -38.92 1.23 -16.18
N ALA A 220 -39.19 1.20 -17.48
CA ALA A 220 -40.25 2.01 -18.09
C ALA A 220 -41.64 1.67 -17.53
N THR A 221 -42.45 2.71 -17.38
CA THR A 221 -43.89 2.68 -17.09
C THR A 221 -44.64 3.39 -18.22
N ASP A 222 -45.97 3.39 -18.17
CA ASP A 222 -46.79 4.12 -19.14
C ASP A 222 -46.59 5.63 -19.07
N GLU A 223 -46.06 6.15 -17.95
CA GLU A 223 -45.70 7.55 -17.77
C GLU A 223 -44.28 7.88 -18.31
N THR A 224 -43.50 6.89 -18.77
CA THR A 224 -42.16 7.15 -19.29
C THR A 224 -42.25 7.94 -20.61
N PRO A 225 -41.57 9.10 -20.74
CA PRO A 225 -41.59 9.88 -21.96
C PRO A 225 -41.11 9.09 -23.19
N LYS A 226 -41.74 9.34 -24.34
CA LYS A 226 -41.26 8.82 -25.63
C LYS A 226 -39.87 9.36 -25.96
N ARG A 227 -39.12 8.59 -26.73
CA ARG A 227 -37.80 9.03 -27.21
C ARG A 227 -37.95 10.24 -28.14
N ALA A 228 -36.88 11.02 -28.30
CA ALA A 228 -36.87 12.22 -29.15
C ALA A 228 -37.27 11.94 -30.62
N ASN A 229 -37.07 10.70 -31.10
CA ASN A 229 -37.48 10.26 -32.44
C ASN A 229 -38.94 9.75 -32.52
N GLY A 230 -39.73 9.92 -31.46
CA GLY A 230 -41.12 9.44 -31.36
C GLY A 230 -41.29 7.95 -31.06
N GLY A 231 -40.19 7.19 -30.92
CA GLY A 231 -40.23 5.77 -30.59
C GLY A 231 -40.49 5.49 -29.12
N ASP A 232 -40.92 4.26 -28.81
CA ASP A 232 -41.21 3.84 -27.45
C ASP A 232 -39.96 3.81 -26.57
N PRO A 233 -40.08 4.15 -25.27
CA PRO A 233 -38.96 4.15 -24.35
C PRO A 233 -38.34 2.76 -24.21
N ALA A 234 -37.02 2.70 -23.95
CA ALA A 234 -36.37 1.43 -23.66
C ALA A 234 -36.98 0.77 -22.42
N LYS A 235 -37.18 -0.56 -22.46
CA LYS A 235 -37.72 -1.38 -21.35
C LYS A 235 -36.99 -1.07 -20.04
N TYR A 236 -35.65 -1.11 -20.07
CA TYR A 236 -34.78 -0.69 -18.99
C TYR A 236 -33.84 0.43 -19.44
N GLN A 237 -33.59 1.39 -18.53
CA GLN A 237 -32.60 2.43 -18.66
C GLN A 237 -31.52 2.18 -17.62
N LYS A 238 -30.25 2.11 -18.05
CA LYS A 238 -29.09 1.99 -17.15
C LYS A 238 -28.58 3.38 -16.78
N LEU A 239 -27.98 3.50 -15.60
CA LEU A 239 -27.25 4.69 -15.19
C LEU A 239 -26.16 5.03 -16.21
N LEU A 240 -25.99 6.32 -16.49
CA LEU A 240 -24.93 6.76 -17.38
C LEU A 240 -23.57 6.58 -16.67
N VAL A 241 -22.62 5.99 -17.38
CA VAL A 241 -21.24 5.81 -16.92
C VAL A 241 -20.31 6.74 -17.67
N TYR A 242 -19.12 6.99 -17.10
CA TYR A 242 -18.05 7.70 -17.77
C TYR A 242 -17.68 7.03 -19.10
N LYS A 243 -17.61 7.84 -20.16
CA LYS A 243 -17.07 7.47 -21.48
C LYS A 243 -16.85 8.73 -22.32
N GLU A 244 -16.16 8.58 -23.44
CA GLU A 244 -15.99 9.64 -24.43
C GLU A 244 -17.35 10.25 -24.86
N GLY A 245 -17.45 11.58 -24.84
CA GLY A 245 -18.66 12.37 -25.02
C GLY A 245 -19.55 12.52 -23.79
N ARG A 246 -19.14 11.99 -22.63
CA ARG A 246 -19.80 12.12 -21.32
C ARG A 246 -18.80 12.33 -20.18
N GLU A 247 -17.77 13.12 -20.44
CA GLU A 247 -16.66 13.38 -19.52
C GLU A 247 -17.08 14.14 -18.26
N TYR A 248 -18.29 14.72 -18.25
CA TYR A 248 -18.87 15.34 -17.06
C TYR A 248 -19.27 14.34 -15.96
N ILE A 249 -19.34 13.05 -16.29
CA ILE A 249 -19.61 11.97 -15.34
C ILE A 249 -18.27 11.58 -14.68
N SER A 250 -18.26 11.27 -13.40
CA SER A 250 -17.02 10.88 -12.73
C SER A 250 -16.52 9.51 -13.20
N PRO A 251 -15.21 9.29 -13.40
CA PRO A 251 -14.62 7.98 -13.72
C PRO A 251 -14.95 6.87 -12.70
N VAL A 252 -15.29 7.23 -11.45
CA VAL A 252 -15.68 6.26 -10.41
C VAL A 252 -17.07 5.65 -10.65
N VAL A 253 -17.88 6.23 -11.55
CA VAL A 253 -19.21 5.73 -11.92
C VAL A 253 -19.08 4.66 -13.00
N GLN A 254 -19.09 3.39 -12.57
CA GLN A 254 -18.96 2.21 -13.41
C GLN A 254 -20.23 1.33 -13.38
N ASN A 255 -20.40 0.47 -14.38
CA ASN A 255 -21.50 -0.48 -14.47
C ASN A 255 -21.09 -1.93 -14.17
N SER A 256 -20.00 -2.13 -13.44
CA SER A 256 -19.41 -3.43 -13.13
C SER A 256 -20.14 -4.18 -11.99
N TYR A 257 -21.27 -3.67 -11.48
CA TYR A 257 -22.00 -4.22 -10.32
C TYR A 257 -23.08 -5.24 -10.73
N PHE A 258 -23.23 -6.32 -9.96
CA PHE A 258 -24.36 -7.24 -10.05
C PHE A 258 -25.38 -6.93 -8.97
N TYR A 259 -26.65 -7.18 -9.24
CA TYR A 259 -27.67 -7.04 -8.21
C TYR A 259 -27.54 -8.20 -7.23
N GLY A 260 -27.66 -7.95 -5.93
CA GLY A 260 -27.67 -9.02 -4.92
C GLY A 260 -26.30 -9.51 -4.45
N GLU A 261 -25.19 -8.85 -4.80
CA GLU A 261 -23.81 -9.24 -4.40
C GLU A 261 -23.65 -9.49 -2.89
N ASP A 262 -24.33 -8.72 -2.04
CA ASP A 262 -24.22 -8.90 -0.59
C ASP A 262 -24.89 -10.19 -0.08
N SER A 263 -25.78 -10.79 -0.87
CA SER A 263 -26.51 -12.00 -0.48
C SER A 263 -25.66 -13.27 -0.46
N LEU A 264 -24.51 -13.30 -1.15
CA LEU A 264 -23.66 -14.48 -1.19
C LEU A 264 -22.78 -14.64 0.06
N ARG A 265 -22.77 -13.67 0.98
CA ARG A 265 -21.93 -13.73 2.17
C ARG A 265 -22.39 -14.85 3.11
N GLY A 266 -21.53 -15.85 3.30
CA GLY A 266 -21.83 -17.00 4.15
C GLY A 266 -22.87 -17.95 3.56
N ALA A 267 -23.15 -17.85 2.25
CA ALA A 267 -23.98 -18.80 1.53
C ALA A 267 -23.12 -19.95 1.00
N ASP A 268 -23.66 -21.17 1.01
CA ASP A 268 -23.00 -22.33 0.41
C ASP A 268 -23.28 -22.41 -1.10
N TYR A 269 -24.37 -21.80 -1.57
CA TYR A 269 -24.74 -21.74 -2.97
C TYR A 269 -25.39 -20.40 -3.32
N CYS A 270 -25.53 -20.12 -4.62
CA CYS A 270 -26.35 -19.00 -5.08
C CYS A 270 -27.15 -19.33 -6.34
N ILE A 271 -28.17 -18.52 -6.60
CA ILE A 271 -28.91 -18.52 -7.85
C ILE A 271 -28.42 -17.36 -8.73
N VAL A 272 -28.19 -17.64 -10.01
CA VAL A 272 -27.90 -16.66 -11.05
C VAL A 272 -29.12 -16.53 -11.94
N THR A 273 -29.65 -15.32 -12.07
CA THR A 273 -30.87 -15.02 -12.82
C THR A 273 -30.60 -14.06 -13.97
N GLU A 274 -31.49 -14.06 -14.97
CA GLU A 274 -31.42 -13.15 -16.13
C GLU A 274 -31.71 -11.69 -15.75
N GLY A 275 -32.66 -11.47 -14.84
CA GLY A 275 -33.22 -10.16 -14.54
C GLY A 275 -33.17 -9.75 -13.07
N VAL A 276 -33.12 -8.43 -12.83
CA VAL A 276 -33.12 -7.84 -11.49
C VAL A 276 -34.37 -8.21 -10.69
N THR A 277 -35.52 -8.33 -11.35
CA THR A 277 -36.81 -8.60 -10.71
C THR A 277 -36.90 -10.03 -10.22
N ASP A 278 -36.33 -10.97 -10.98
CA ASP A 278 -36.18 -12.37 -10.59
C ASP A 278 -35.27 -12.49 -9.38
N CYS A 279 -34.13 -11.79 -9.41
CA CYS A 279 -33.23 -11.74 -8.27
C CYS A 279 -33.89 -11.15 -7.01
N ILE A 280 -34.62 -10.03 -7.12
CA ILE A 280 -35.36 -9.46 -5.97
C ILE A 280 -36.38 -10.48 -5.41
N THR A 281 -37.04 -11.24 -6.29
CA THR A 281 -38.01 -12.27 -5.88
C THR A 281 -37.34 -13.41 -5.11
N MET A 282 -36.17 -13.86 -5.55
CA MET A 282 -35.38 -14.87 -4.84
C MET A 282 -34.87 -14.35 -3.50
N LEU A 283 -34.37 -13.11 -3.45
CA LEU A 283 -33.93 -12.49 -2.21
C LEU A 283 -35.09 -12.27 -1.22
N GLN A 284 -36.29 -11.96 -1.71
CA GLN A 284 -37.51 -11.92 -0.91
C GLN A 284 -37.84 -13.30 -0.32
N ALA A 285 -37.62 -14.38 -1.07
CA ALA A 285 -37.77 -15.75 -0.60
C ALA A 285 -36.64 -16.22 0.34
N GLY A 286 -35.64 -15.37 0.62
CA GLY A 286 -34.50 -15.70 1.47
C GLY A 286 -33.44 -16.57 0.79
N ILE A 287 -33.47 -16.67 -0.55
CA ILE A 287 -32.53 -17.48 -1.33
C ILE A 287 -31.42 -16.56 -1.88
N PRO A 288 -30.13 -16.85 -1.61
CA PRO A 288 -29.00 -16.06 -2.12
C PRO A 288 -29.00 -16.00 -3.65
N CYS A 289 -28.91 -14.80 -4.21
CA CYS A 289 -29.15 -14.60 -5.63
C CYS A 289 -28.38 -13.41 -6.20
N ILE A 290 -27.91 -13.56 -7.44
CA ILE A 290 -27.35 -12.47 -8.24
C ILE A 290 -27.96 -12.35 -9.63
N SER A 291 -27.95 -11.13 -10.15
CA SER A 291 -28.36 -10.82 -11.53
C SER A 291 -27.38 -9.87 -12.20
N PRO A 292 -27.07 -10.05 -13.50
CA PRO A 292 -26.36 -9.04 -14.27
C PRO A 292 -27.18 -7.76 -14.44
N VAL A 293 -26.54 -6.65 -14.84
CA VAL A 293 -27.23 -5.40 -15.22
C VAL A 293 -28.01 -5.56 -16.54
N THR A 294 -27.60 -6.53 -17.35
CA THR A 294 -28.21 -6.94 -18.60
C THR A 294 -28.74 -8.35 -18.50
N VAL A 295 -29.42 -8.77 -19.57
CA VAL A 295 -29.88 -10.15 -19.82
C VAL A 295 -28.74 -11.19 -19.64
N ASN A 296 -27.52 -10.86 -20.06
CA ASN A 296 -26.34 -11.74 -19.92
C ASN A 296 -25.20 -11.01 -19.20
N PHE A 297 -24.29 -11.79 -18.58
CA PHE A 297 -22.98 -11.30 -18.16
C PHE A 297 -22.14 -10.93 -19.39
N ARG A 298 -21.39 -9.82 -19.32
CA ARG A 298 -20.41 -9.49 -20.37
C ARG A 298 -19.17 -10.35 -20.15
N LYS A 299 -18.41 -10.61 -21.21
CA LYS A 299 -17.10 -11.31 -21.09
C LYS A 299 -16.17 -10.64 -20.07
N GLU A 300 -16.15 -9.31 -20.04
CA GLU A 300 -15.38 -8.50 -19.07
C GLU A 300 -15.85 -8.67 -17.62
N ASP A 301 -17.09 -9.12 -17.40
CA ASP A 301 -17.66 -9.35 -16.07
C ASP A 301 -17.38 -10.78 -15.56
N HIS A 302 -16.81 -11.68 -16.39
CA HIS A 302 -16.59 -13.10 -16.03
C HIS A 302 -15.61 -13.26 -14.87
N ASP A 303 -14.48 -12.53 -14.87
CA ASP A 303 -13.51 -12.59 -13.78
C ASP A 303 -14.15 -12.20 -12.44
N LYS A 304 -15.04 -11.19 -12.48
CA LYS A 304 -15.80 -10.79 -11.31
C LYS A 304 -16.80 -11.87 -10.89
N LEU A 305 -17.56 -12.43 -11.83
CA LEU A 305 -18.50 -13.52 -11.54
C LEU A 305 -17.79 -14.68 -10.86
N ILE A 306 -16.69 -15.16 -11.46
CA ILE A 306 -15.83 -16.23 -10.91
C ILE A 306 -15.35 -15.85 -9.49
N SER A 307 -14.81 -14.64 -9.30
CA SER A 307 -14.31 -14.22 -7.99
C SER A 307 -15.39 -14.18 -6.89
N LEU A 308 -16.63 -13.87 -7.26
CA LEU A 308 -17.77 -13.81 -6.33
C LEU A 308 -18.31 -15.20 -5.99
N THR A 309 -18.15 -16.17 -6.90
CA THR A 309 -18.72 -17.51 -6.75
C THR A 309 -17.72 -18.60 -6.38
N GLN A 310 -16.40 -18.33 -6.45
CA GLN A 310 -15.34 -19.31 -6.17
C GLN A 310 -15.39 -19.95 -4.77
N ARG A 311 -16.04 -19.27 -3.80
CA ARG A 311 -16.19 -19.75 -2.42
C ARG A 311 -17.44 -20.58 -2.19
N LEU A 312 -18.34 -20.63 -3.17
CA LEU A 312 -19.58 -21.39 -3.10
C LEU A 312 -19.30 -22.83 -3.49
N GLU A 313 -20.04 -23.76 -2.88
CA GLU A 313 -20.01 -25.17 -3.25
C GLU A 313 -20.68 -25.39 -4.62
N THR A 314 -21.72 -24.62 -4.95
CA THR A 314 -22.45 -24.76 -6.22
C THR A 314 -23.09 -23.45 -6.67
N VAL A 315 -23.10 -23.20 -7.98
CA VAL A 315 -23.84 -22.10 -8.60
C VAL A 315 -25.00 -22.65 -9.43
N HIS A 316 -26.22 -22.26 -9.09
CA HIS A 316 -27.40 -22.63 -9.88
C HIS A 316 -27.78 -21.49 -10.82
N ILE A 317 -27.97 -21.78 -12.09
CA ILE A 317 -28.35 -20.80 -13.11
C ILE A 317 -29.79 -21.09 -13.51
N CYS A 318 -30.64 -20.08 -13.35
CA CYS A 318 -32.08 -20.16 -13.61
C CYS A 318 -32.48 -18.93 -14.44
N ASN A 319 -32.44 -19.08 -15.76
CA ASN A 319 -32.91 -18.08 -16.71
C ASN A 319 -34.32 -18.43 -17.20
N ASP A 320 -34.90 -17.51 -17.98
CA ASP A 320 -36.28 -17.64 -18.45
C ASP A 320 -36.42 -18.85 -19.38
N ASN A 321 -37.48 -19.64 -19.17
CA ASN A 321 -37.81 -20.75 -20.05
C ASN A 321 -38.76 -20.25 -21.15
N GLU A 322 -38.25 -20.15 -22.38
CA GLU A 322 -38.92 -19.54 -23.53
C GLU A 322 -38.84 -20.44 -24.77
N VAL A 323 -39.84 -20.34 -25.66
CA VAL A 323 -39.87 -21.11 -26.92
C VAL A 323 -38.65 -20.83 -27.83
N ASN A 324 -38.09 -19.62 -27.76
CA ASN A 324 -36.93 -19.22 -28.56
C ASN A 324 -35.57 -19.70 -27.97
N GLU A 325 -35.59 -20.31 -26.79
CA GLU A 325 -34.44 -20.81 -26.03
C GLU A 325 -33.37 -19.73 -25.74
N SER A 326 -33.74 -18.44 -25.69
CA SER A 326 -32.80 -17.35 -25.50
C SER A 326 -32.19 -17.35 -24.09
N GLY A 327 -33.03 -17.50 -23.06
CA GLY A 327 -32.61 -17.63 -21.67
C GLY A 327 -31.72 -18.85 -21.44
N LEU A 328 -32.07 -20.00 -22.04
CA LEU A 328 -31.29 -21.23 -21.97
C LEU A 328 -29.88 -21.07 -22.55
N LYS A 329 -29.74 -20.41 -23.71
CA LYS A 329 -28.41 -20.14 -24.29
C LYS A 329 -27.55 -19.29 -23.36
N GLY A 330 -28.12 -18.24 -22.76
CA GLY A 330 -27.42 -17.42 -21.77
C GLY A 330 -27.03 -18.21 -20.51
N ALA A 331 -27.88 -19.15 -20.09
CA ALA A 331 -27.58 -20.02 -18.96
C ALA A 331 -26.41 -20.97 -19.25
N LEU A 332 -26.36 -21.55 -20.45
CA LEU A 332 -25.27 -22.43 -20.88
C LEU A 332 -23.94 -21.67 -20.99
N GLU A 333 -23.93 -20.49 -21.61
CA GLU A 333 -22.73 -19.63 -21.71
C GLU A 333 -22.17 -19.29 -20.31
N THR A 334 -23.06 -18.97 -19.37
CA THR A 334 -22.67 -18.66 -17.98
C THR A 334 -22.12 -19.90 -17.27
N ALA A 335 -22.76 -21.06 -17.46
CA ALA A 335 -22.32 -22.33 -16.88
C ALA A 335 -20.93 -22.75 -17.39
N GLU A 336 -20.69 -22.62 -18.70
CA GLU A 336 -19.39 -22.93 -19.32
C GLU A 336 -18.27 -22.04 -18.77
N ALA A 337 -18.55 -20.75 -18.56
CA ALA A 337 -17.57 -19.83 -17.98
C ALA A 337 -17.20 -20.19 -16.54
N LEU A 338 -18.16 -20.66 -15.74
CA LEU A 338 -17.93 -21.08 -14.35
C LEU A 338 -17.22 -22.44 -14.27
N GLU A 339 -17.65 -23.42 -15.05
CA GLU A 339 -17.05 -24.75 -15.11
C GLU A 339 -15.60 -24.69 -15.62
N GLY A 340 -15.32 -23.83 -16.61
CA GLY A 340 -13.95 -23.57 -17.08
C GLY A 340 -13.03 -22.96 -16.01
N ALA A 341 -13.59 -22.42 -14.93
CA ALA A 341 -12.86 -21.93 -13.75
C ALA A 341 -12.89 -22.92 -12.57
N GLY A 342 -13.40 -24.14 -12.76
CA GLY A 342 -13.50 -25.17 -11.74
C GLY A 342 -14.64 -24.99 -10.73
N ILE A 343 -15.65 -24.17 -11.06
CA ILE A 343 -16.81 -23.91 -10.20
C ILE A 343 -18.00 -24.76 -10.69
N GLU A 344 -18.57 -25.61 -9.83
CA GLU A 344 -19.71 -26.47 -10.20
C GLU A 344 -20.94 -25.62 -10.55
N ALA A 345 -21.38 -25.69 -11.80
CA ALA A 345 -22.53 -24.98 -12.32
C ALA A 345 -23.68 -25.94 -12.66
N ARG A 346 -24.87 -25.63 -12.14
CA ARG A 346 -26.10 -26.41 -12.36
C ARG A 346 -27.20 -25.57 -12.98
N LEU A 347 -27.97 -26.16 -13.87
CA LEU A 347 -29.07 -25.53 -14.59
C LEU A 347 -30.40 -25.89 -13.93
N ILE A 348 -31.21 -24.88 -13.64
CA ILE A 348 -32.60 -25.03 -13.22
C ILE A 348 -33.48 -24.68 -14.42
N ILE A 349 -34.32 -25.63 -14.83
CA ILE A 349 -35.30 -25.41 -15.90
C ILE A 349 -36.67 -25.23 -15.26
N LEU A 350 -37.23 -24.02 -15.37
CA LEU A 350 -38.56 -23.73 -14.83
C LEU A 350 -39.63 -24.54 -15.56
N PRO A 351 -40.59 -25.17 -14.85
CA PRO A 351 -41.69 -25.87 -15.48
C PRO A 351 -42.61 -24.85 -16.16
N LYS A 352 -42.67 -24.91 -17.50
CA LYS A 352 -43.48 -23.99 -18.31
C LYS A 352 -44.79 -24.68 -18.75
N PRO A 353 -45.96 -24.13 -18.41
CA PRO A 353 -47.24 -24.54 -19.00
C PRO A 353 -47.20 -24.50 -20.54
N GLU A 354 -47.98 -25.37 -21.20
CA GLU A 354 -48.01 -25.45 -22.67
C GLU A 354 -48.61 -24.19 -23.32
N ASP A 355 -49.45 -23.46 -22.60
CA ASP A 355 -50.17 -22.27 -23.05
C ASP A 355 -49.40 -20.95 -22.88
N LEU A 356 -48.23 -20.98 -22.22
CA LEU A 356 -47.37 -19.80 -22.03
C LEU A 356 -46.18 -19.83 -23.00
N ASP A 357 -45.89 -18.69 -23.64
CA ASP A 357 -44.72 -18.51 -24.50
C ASP A 357 -43.39 -18.45 -23.71
N LYS A 358 -43.48 -18.04 -22.44
CA LYS A 358 -42.37 -17.77 -21.52
C LYS A 358 -42.83 -18.05 -20.09
N ILE A 359 -41.92 -18.50 -19.23
CA ILE A 359 -42.05 -18.37 -17.77
C ILE A 359 -40.73 -17.86 -17.19
N ASP A 360 -40.80 -16.87 -16.31
CA ASP A 360 -39.68 -16.36 -15.52
C ASP A 360 -39.84 -16.72 -14.03
N ILE A 361 -38.81 -16.48 -13.22
CA ILE A 361 -38.84 -16.82 -11.79
C ILE A 361 -39.91 -16.02 -11.07
N ALA A 362 -40.01 -14.72 -11.37
CA ALA A 362 -41.00 -13.86 -10.75
C ALA A 362 -42.43 -14.34 -10.99
N GLU A 363 -42.74 -14.85 -12.18
CA GLU A 363 -44.02 -15.45 -12.53
C GLU A 363 -44.24 -16.81 -11.85
N TYR A 364 -43.22 -17.68 -11.84
CA TYR A 364 -43.28 -18.98 -11.15
C TYR A 364 -43.59 -18.83 -9.65
N MET A 365 -42.91 -17.92 -8.98
CA MET A 365 -43.02 -17.68 -7.53
C MET A 365 -44.33 -17.03 -7.10
N LYS A 366 -45.19 -16.56 -8.02
CA LYS A 366 -46.55 -16.11 -7.65
C LYS A 366 -47.47 -17.25 -7.25
N THR A 367 -47.22 -18.45 -7.79
CA THR A 367 -48.08 -19.62 -7.59
C THR A 367 -47.39 -20.74 -6.81
N HIS A 368 -46.10 -20.58 -6.51
CA HIS A 368 -45.26 -21.57 -5.85
C HIS A 368 -44.51 -20.97 -4.65
N THR A 369 -44.19 -21.80 -3.67
CA THR A 369 -43.47 -21.39 -2.46
C THR A 369 -41.95 -21.52 -2.62
N SER A 370 -41.19 -20.98 -1.67
CA SER A 370 -39.74 -21.20 -1.60
C SER A 370 -39.37 -22.69 -1.43
N GLU A 371 -40.20 -23.48 -0.74
CA GLU A 371 -40.03 -24.93 -0.64
C GLU A 371 -40.20 -25.62 -2.00
N ASP A 372 -41.10 -25.14 -2.85
CA ASP A 372 -41.27 -25.68 -4.21
C ASP A 372 -40.07 -25.34 -5.10
N PHE A 373 -39.54 -24.12 -4.98
CA PHE A 373 -38.31 -23.74 -5.68
C PHE A 373 -37.11 -24.56 -5.21
N ASN A 374 -37.00 -24.85 -3.91
CA ASN A 374 -35.93 -25.73 -3.40
C ASN A 374 -35.98 -27.14 -4.01
N LYS A 375 -37.18 -27.67 -4.31
CA LYS A 375 -37.28 -28.93 -5.07
C LYS A 375 -36.71 -28.81 -6.48
N LEU A 376 -36.82 -27.65 -7.13
CA LEU A 376 -36.19 -27.40 -8.43
C LEU A 376 -34.66 -27.31 -8.31
N ILE A 377 -34.15 -26.77 -7.19
CA ILE A 377 -32.71 -26.78 -6.89
C ILE A 377 -32.21 -28.22 -6.74
N ASP A 378 -32.94 -29.08 -6.02
CA ASP A 378 -32.60 -30.50 -5.86
C ASP A 378 -32.62 -31.26 -7.20
N LEU A 379 -33.49 -30.85 -8.13
CA LEU A 379 -33.61 -31.39 -9.48
C LEU A 379 -32.71 -30.69 -10.51
N SER A 380 -31.87 -29.76 -10.08
CA SER A 380 -30.99 -29.03 -10.99
C SER A 380 -30.01 -29.96 -11.70
N LEU A 381 -29.81 -29.70 -12.99
CA LEU A 381 -29.01 -30.55 -13.87
C LEU A 381 -27.59 -30.02 -13.93
N ARG A 382 -26.58 -30.88 -13.85
CA ARG A 382 -25.21 -30.48 -14.18
C ARG A 382 -25.15 -30.05 -15.64
N LEU A 383 -24.26 -29.10 -15.96
CA LEU A 383 -24.08 -28.61 -17.33
C LEU A 383 -23.94 -29.77 -18.32
N TRP A 384 -23.11 -30.75 -17.99
CA TRP A 384 -22.83 -31.87 -18.88
C TRP A 384 -23.98 -32.87 -18.98
N ASP A 385 -24.70 -33.15 -17.89
CA ASP A 385 -25.90 -34.00 -17.92
C ASP A 385 -26.95 -33.41 -18.87
N TYR A 386 -27.09 -32.08 -18.84
CA TYR A 386 -27.97 -31.37 -19.76
C TYR A 386 -27.48 -31.46 -21.21
N LYS A 387 -26.21 -31.14 -21.49
CA LYS A 387 -25.63 -31.27 -22.85
C LYS A 387 -25.73 -32.70 -23.38
N PHE A 388 -25.57 -33.70 -22.52
CA PHE A 388 -25.76 -35.12 -22.85
C PHE A 388 -27.18 -35.46 -23.26
N SER A 389 -28.19 -34.86 -22.62
CA SER A 389 -29.59 -35.08 -23.00
C SER A 389 -29.92 -34.54 -24.41
N LEU A 390 -29.22 -33.49 -24.86
CA LEU A 390 -29.42 -32.87 -26.18
C LEU A 390 -28.66 -33.58 -27.31
N LEU A 391 -27.64 -34.39 -26.98
CA LEU A 391 -26.84 -35.12 -27.95
C LEU A 391 -27.66 -36.21 -28.66
N LYS A 392 -27.98 -35.98 -29.93
CA LYS A 392 -28.56 -37.00 -30.81
C LYS A 392 -27.48 -37.98 -31.25
N ILE A 393 -27.42 -39.12 -30.57
CA ILE A 393 -26.43 -40.18 -30.87
C ILE A 393 -26.96 -41.07 -32.01
N PRO A 394 -26.31 -41.10 -33.19
CA PRO A 394 -26.74 -41.94 -34.29
C PRO A 394 -26.64 -43.43 -33.94
N GLU A 395 -27.57 -44.25 -34.44
CA GLU A 395 -27.48 -45.72 -34.31
C GLU A 395 -26.35 -46.31 -35.18
N ASN A 396 -26.03 -45.66 -36.30
CA ASN A 396 -24.95 -46.08 -37.20
C ASN A 396 -23.57 -45.88 -36.55
N THR A 397 -22.80 -46.95 -36.45
CA THR A 397 -21.43 -46.98 -35.88
C THR A 397 -20.52 -45.90 -36.46
N THR A 398 -20.53 -45.65 -37.77
CA THR A 398 -19.62 -44.68 -38.41
C THR A 398 -19.95 -43.25 -38.00
N ASP A 399 -21.23 -42.89 -38.00
CA ASP A 399 -21.66 -41.54 -37.63
C ASP A 399 -21.57 -41.33 -36.12
N LYS A 400 -21.80 -42.40 -35.33
CA LYS A 400 -21.58 -42.41 -33.89
C LYS A 400 -20.14 -42.10 -33.51
N VAL A 401 -19.17 -42.66 -34.23
CA VAL A 401 -17.74 -42.36 -34.06
C VAL A 401 -17.41 -40.91 -34.44
N LYS A 402 -17.99 -40.38 -35.51
CA LYS A 402 -17.81 -38.97 -35.89
C LYS A 402 -18.37 -38.02 -34.82
N THR A 403 -19.59 -38.27 -34.35
CA THR A 403 -20.21 -37.48 -33.27
C THR A 403 -19.39 -37.54 -31.99
N PHE A 404 -18.83 -38.72 -31.66
CA PHE A 404 -17.94 -38.88 -30.50
C PHE A 404 -16.65 -38.06 -30.62
N LYS A 405 -15.97 -38.12 -31.77
CA LYS A 405 -14.74 -37.34 -32.02
C LYS A 405 -15.01 -35.84 -32.02
N LYS A 406 -16.13 -35.42 -32.64
CA LYS A 406 -16.56 -34.02 -32.66
C LYS A 406 -16.80 -33.52 -31.23
N PHE A 407 -17.57 -34.28 -30.44
CA PHE A 407 -17.88 -33.93 -29.06
C PHE A 407 -16.63 -33.80 -28.19
N ILE A 408 -15.69 -34.75 -28.31
CA ILE A 408 -14.42 -34.64 -27.57
C ILE A 408 -13.64 -33.41 -27.99
N ASN A 409 -13.56 -33.09 -29.30
CA ASN A 409 -12.67 -32.05 -29.80
C ASN A 409 -13.23 -30.63 -29.68
N GLU A 410 -14.55 -30.45 -29.82
CA GLU A 410 -15.20 -29.14 -29.83
C GLU A 410 -15.84 -28.83 -28.47
N ASP A 411 -16.61 -29.78 -27.90
CA ASP A 411 -17.39 -29.52 -26.68
C ASP A 411 -16.57 -29.68 -25.39
N LEU A 412 -15.50 -30.47 -25.40
CA LEU A 412 -14.60 -30.68 -24.24
C LEU A 412 -13.24 -29.96 -24.40
N GLU A 413 -13.11 -29.02 -25.34
CA GLU A 413 -11.84 -28.32 -25.61
C GLU A 413 -11.33 -27.54 -24.40
N GLY A 414 -12.23 -26.88 -23.66
CA GLY A 414 -11.90 -26.07 -22.48
C GLY A 414 -11.83 -26.83 -21.15
N MET A 415 -12.03 -28.15 -21.14
CA MET A 415 -11.93 -28.98 -19.94
C MET A 415 -10.46 -29.37 -19.69
N ASP A 416 -10.03 -29.37 -18.42
CA ASP A 416 -8.69 -29.79 -18.02
C ASP A 416 -8.35 -31.19 -18.60
N PRO A 417 -7.13 -31.43 -19.13
CA PRO A 417 -6.81 -32.70 -19.79
C PRO A 417 -6.98 -33.96 -18.91
N GLU A 418 -6.68 -33.90 -17.61
CA GLU A 418 -6.82 -35.04 -16.70
C GLU A 418 -8.30 -35.31 -16.38
N GLU A 419 -9.04 -34.22 -16.11
CA GLU A 419 -10.47 -34.29 -15.88
C GLU A 419 -11.21 -34.76 -17.14
N ARG A 420 -10.83 -34.27 -18.32
CA ARG A 420 -11.35 -34.69 -19.62
C ARG A 420 -11.09 -36.16 -19.89
N GLU A 421 -9.92 -36.70 -19.55
CA GLU A 421 -9.65 -38.13 -19.69
C GLU A 421 -10.56 -38.95 -18.78
N LEU A 422 -10.65 -38.60 -17.49
CA LEU A 422 -11.54 -39.25 -16.52
C LEU A 422 -13.00 -39.19 -16.96
N PHE A 423 -13.45 -38.02 -17.43
CA PHE A 423 -14.80 -37.76 -17.89
C PHE A 423 -15.14 -38.57 -19.16
N VAL A 424 -14.21 -38.63 -20.12
CA VAL A 424 -14.39 -39.43 -21.34
C VAL A 424 -14.47 -40.91 -21.04
N TYR A 425 -13.59 -41.45 -20.18
CA TYR A 425 -13.61 -42.88 -19.82
C TYR A 425 -14.75 -43.25 -18.86
N GLY A 426 -15.22 -42.29 -18.07
CA GLY A 426 -16.26 -42.44 -17.05
C GLY A 426 -17.67 -42.30 -17.61
N GLU A 427 -17.99 -41.15 -18.19
CA GLU A 427 -19.36 -40.74 -18.55
C GLU A 427 -19.61 -40.80 -20.06
N VAL A 428 -18.77 -40.14 -20.86
CA VAL A 428 -18.94 -40.07 -22.33
C VAL A 428 -18.93 -41.46 -22.94
N ARG A 429 -18.03 -42.34 -22.47
CA ARG A 429 -17.99 -43.75 -22.86
C ARG A 429 -19.34 -44.45 -22.66
N LYS A 430 -19.98 -44.25 -21.50
CA LYS A 430 -21.25 -44.92 -21.14
C LYS A 430 -22.37 -44.39 -22.03
N LEU A 431 -22.42 -43.07 -22.23
CA LEU A 431 -23.40 -42.40 -23.08
C LEU A 431 -23.36 -42.93 -24.52
N PHE A 432 -22.16 -43.00 -25.11
CA PHE A 432 -21.96 -43.53 -26.46
C PHE A 432 -21.92 -45.07 -26.51
N LYS A 433 -22.15 -45.78 -25.39
CA LYS A 433 -22.14 -47.25 -25.29
C LYS A 433 -20.87 -47.89 -25.89
N PHE A 434 -19.71 -47.25 -25.73
CA PHE A 434 -18.43 -47.78 -26.20
C PHE A 434 -17.76 -48.63 -25.12
N SER A 435 -16.99 -49.66 -25.50
CA SER A 435 -16.14 -50.38 -24.54
C SER A 435 -14.91 -49.53 -24.17
N LYS A 436 -14.21 -49.88 -23.08
CA LYS A 436 -12.93 -49.21 -22.74
C LYS A 436 -11.92 -49.36 -23.89
N GLY A 437 -11.97 -50.50 -24.59
CA GLY A 437 -11.11 -50.77 -25.75
C GLY A 437 -11.45 -49.90 -26.95
N ASP A 438 -12.74 -49.65 -27.21
CA ASP A 438 -13.18 -48.80 -28.33
C ASP A 438 -12.76 -47.34 -28.11
N VAL A 439 -12.98 -46.80 -26.91
CA VAL A 439 -12.55 -45.43 -26.56
C VAL A 439 -11.04 -45.29 -26.68
N LYS A 440 -10.28 -46.27 -26.16
CA LYS A 440 -8.82 -46.29 -26.29
C LYS A 440 -8.36 -46.29 -27.75
N LYS A 441 -9.04 -47.04 -28.62
CA LYS A 441 -8.74 -47.10 -30.07
C LYS A 441 -9.10 -45.80 -30.81
N LEU A 442 -10.25 -45.21 -30.46
CA LEU A 442 -10.74 -43.97 -31.07
C LEU A 442 -9.90 -42.75 -30.69
N ILE A 443 -9.36 -42.73 -29.47
CA ILE A 443 -8.39 -41.74 -29.00
C ILE A 443 -7.01 -41.99 -29.64
N SER A 444 -6.58 -43.25 -29.78
CA SER A 444 -5.28 -43.57 -30.41
C SER A 444 -5.20 -43.27 -31.90
N ASP A 445 -6.32 -43.37 -32.63
CA ASP A 445 -6.41 -43.07 -34.07
C ASP A 445 -6.39 -41.56 -34.38
N ASN A 446 -6.34 -40.68 -33.37
CA ASN A 446 -6.30 -39.22 -33.51
C ASN A 446 -4.91 -38.60 -33.22
N LYS A 447 -3.86 -39.40 -33.03
CA LYS A 447 -2.52 -38.86 -32.77
C LYS A 447 -1.85 -38.34 -34.05
N PRO A 448 -1.24 -37.14 -34.04
CA PRO A 448 -0.46 -36.64 -35.18
C PRO A 448 0.69 -37.60 -35.51
N LYS A 449 0.96 -37.79 -36.80
CA LYS A 449 2.01 -38.69 -37.28
C LYS A 449 3.38 -38.23 -36.76
N THR A 450 4.06 -39.16 -36.10
CA THR A 450 5.40 -39.09 -35.50
C THR A 450 6.50 -38.83 -36.52
N GLY A 451 6.61 -37.59 -37.00
CA GLY A 451 7.67 -37.14 -37.91
C GLY A 451 8.21 -35.73 -37.65
N GLU A 452 7.56 -34.92 -36.80
CA GLU A 452 7.92 -33.48 -36.65
C GLU A 452 8.27 -33.04 -35.22
N ILE A 453 8.42 -33.94 -34.26
CA ILE A 453 8.65 -33.58 -32.83
C ILE A 453 10.08 -33.06 -32.56
N LEU A 454 11.00 -33.09 -33.52
CA LEU A 454 12.41 -32.73 -33.30
C LEU A 454 12.88 -31.58 -34.19
N LYS A 455 12.35 -30.37 -33.97
CA LYS A 455 12.98 -29.18 -34.54
C LYS A 455 13.55 -28.19 -33.53
N ASN A 456 13.07 -28.11 -32.29
CA ASN A 456 13.34 -26.92 -31.46
C ASN A 456 13.81 -27.13 -30.00
N GLY A 457 14.03 -28.35 -29.50
CA GLY A 457 14.47 -28.59 -28.11
C GLY A 457 15.89 -29.15 -27.98
N ASP A 458 16.70 -28.60 -27.07
CA ASP A 458 18.02 -29.14 -26.72
C ASP A 458 17.86 -30.47 -25.97
N ARG A 459 18.49 -31.54 -26.46
CA ARG A 459 18.36 -32.91 -25.92
C ARG A 459 19.00 -33.07 -24.54
N THR A 460 19.64 -32.03 -24.01
CA THR A 460 20.29 -31.99 -22.69
C THR A 460 19.28 -31.92 -21.54
N PHE A 461 18.07 -31.38 -21.77
CA PHE A 461 17.08 -31.14 -20.71
C PHE A 461 16.13 -32.30 -20.43
N PHE A 462 16.14 -33.34 -21.26
CA PHE A 462 15.23 -34.46 -21.10
C PHE A 462 15.72 -35.74 -21.78
N ASP A 463 15.32 -36.87 -21.21
CA ASP A 463 15.52 -38.20 -21.78
C ASP A 463 14.22 -38.75 -22.37
N VAL A 464 14.33 -39.47 -23.48
CA VAL A 464 13.22 -40.21 -24.08
C VAL A 464 13.26 -41.65 -23.60
N VAL A 465 12.27 -42.04 -22.80
CA VAL A 465 12.14 -43.41 -22.26
C VAL A 465 11.12 -44.19 -23.09
N TYR A 466 11.56 -45.24 -23.76
CA TYR A 466 10.70 -46.12 -24.54
C TYR A 466 10.13 -47.25 -23.68
N LYS A 467 8.81 -47.46 -23.75
CA LYS A 467 8.08 -48.53 -23.08
C LYS A 467 7.92 -49.72 -24.03
N ALA A 468 7.80 -50.93 -23.45
CA ALA A 468 7.71 -52.20 -24.19
C ALA A 468 6.50 -52.31 -25.14
N ASN A 469 5.48 -51.45 -24.99
CA ASN A 469 4.30 -51.36 -25.86
C ASN A 469 4.50 -50.41 -27.07
N GLY A 470 5.70 -49.86 -27.27
CA GLY A 470 6.01 -48.91 -28.34
C GLY A 470 5.67 -47.46 -28.01
N GLU A 471 5.13 -47.15 -26.82
CA GLU A 471 4.99 -45.78 -26.33
C GLU A 471 6.34 -45.23 -25.88
N PHE A 472 6.51 -43.91 -25.91
CA PHE A 472 7.63 -43.24 -25.27
C PHE A 472 7.11 -42.21 -24.26
N SER A 473 7.93 -41.87 -23.27
CA SER A 473 7.66 -40.81 -22.31
C SER A 473 8.90 -39.94 -22.15
N ILE A 474 8.71 -38.63 -22.01
CA ILE A 474 9.78 -37.70 -21.70
C ILE A 474 10.01 -37.67 -20.19
N LYS A 475 11.27 -37.86 -19.75
CA LYS A 475 11.71 -37.64 -18.38
C LYS A 475 12.60 -36.40 -18.35
N LEU A 476 12.20 -35.38 -17.60
CA LEU A 476 12.99 -34.16 -17.44
C LEU A 476 14.28 -34.43 -16.67
N ASN A 477 15.35 -33.78 -17.07
CA ASN A 477 16.60 -33.72 -16.34
C ASN A 477 16.64 -32.44 -15.49
N PHE A 478 16.15 -32.54 -14.25
CA PHE A 478 16.05 -31.40 -13.35
C PHE A 478 17.40 -30.73 -13.10
N SER A 479 18.48 -31.50 -12.94
CA SER A 479 19.82 -30.95 -12.74
C SER A 479 20.33 -30.17 -13.95
N ALA A 480 20.06 -30.63 -15.17
CA ALA A 480 20.48 -29.93 -16.39
C ALA A 480 19.69 -28.63 -16.59
N ILE A 481 18.38 -28.64 -16.32
CA ILE A 481 17.54 -27.44 -16.38
C ILE A 481 17.98 -26.44 -15.30
N ALA A 482 18.20 -26.91 -14.06
CA ALA A 482 18.70 -26.09 -12.96
C ALA A 482 20.05 -25.45 -13.28
N ALA A 483 21.00 -26.22 -13.82
CA ALA A 483 22.31 -25.70 -14.22
C ALA A 483 22.20 -24.65 -15.33
N HIS A 484 21.41 -24.93 -16.37
CA HIS A 484 21.23 -24.01 -17.49
C HIS A 484 20.58 -22.68 -17.07
N VAL A 485 19.49 -22.74 -16.31
CA VAL A 485 18.82 -21.54 -15.80
C VAL A 485 19.71 -20.82 -14.79
N GLY A 486 20.42 -21.56 -13.94
CA GLY A 486 21.41 -21.02 -13.01
C GLY A 486 22.51 -20.24 -13.70
N GLU A 487 23.12 -20.80 -14.75
CA GLU A 487 24.14 -20.12 -15.57
C GLU A 487 23.57 -18.90 -16.29
N MET A 488 22.39 -19.00 -16.89
CA MET A 488 21.74 -17.91 -17.62
C MET A 488 21.54 -16.66 -16.75
N TYR A 489 21.13 -16.85 -15.51
CA TYR A 489 20.86 -15.76 -14.57
C TYR A 489 21.99 -15.53 -13.56
N ASN A 490 23.13 -16.23 -13.68
CA ASN A 490 24.19 -16.26 -12.67
C ASN A 490 23.65 -16.49 -11.25
N ALA A 491 22.66 -17.38 -11.11
CA ALA A 491 21.86 -17.53 -9.92
C ALA A 491 22.60 -18.29 -8.81
N PHE A 492 22.32 -17.96 -7.55
CA PHE A 492 22.79 -18.72 -6.39
C PHE A 492 21.82 -18.62 -5.21
N SER A 493 21.93 -19.54 -4.26
CA SER A 493 21.09 -19.57 -3.05
C SER A 493 21.83 -18.98 -1.85
N PHE A 494 21.16 -18.16 -1.04
CA PHE A 494 21.65 -17.68 0.27
C PHE A 494 20.48 -17.51 1.23
N GLY A 495 20.60 -18.05 2.45
CA GLY A 495 19.54 -17.93 3.46
C GLY A 495 18.19 -18.59 3.08
N GLY A 496 18.19 -19.50 2.11
CA GLY A 496 16.97 -20.12 1.56
C GLY A 496 16.31 -19.34 0.42
N THR A 497 16.86 -18.18 0.03
CA THR A 497 16.40 -17.35 -1.08
C THR A 497 17.30 -17.53 -2.31
N LEU A 498 16.70 -17.62 -3.49
CA LEU A 498 17.41 -17.67 -4.77
C LEU A 498 17.61 -16.27 -5.33
N TYR A 499 18.86 -15.88 -5.52
CA TYR A 499 19.24 -14.59 -6.09
C TYR A 499 19.65 -14.73 -7.54
N ILE A 500 19.23 -13.80 -8.38
CA ILE A 500 19.62 -13.70 -9.80
C ILE A 500 20.33 -12.40 -10.08
N PHE A 501 21.25 -12.41 -11.05
CA PHE A 501 21.88 -11.21 -11.55
C PHE A 501 21.01 -10.56 -12.63
N LYS A 502 20.49 -9.37 -12.33
CA LYS A 502 19.60 -8.62 -13.22
C LYS A 502 19.93 -7.13 -13.11
N GLU A 503 20.01 -6.45 -14.25
CA GLU A 503 20.28 -5.01 -14.32
C GLU A 503 21.50 -4.54 -13.49
N GLY A 504 22.54 -5.39 -13.44
CA GLY A 504 23.81 -5.09 -12.80
C GLY A 504 23.92 -5.44 -11.32
N ILE A 505 22.85 -5.95 -10.69
CA ILE A 505 22.82 -6.32 -9.26
C ILE A 505 22.14 -7.67 -9.04
N TYR A 506 22.28 -8.21 -7.84
CA TYR A 506 21.56 -9.39 -7.37
C TYR A 506 20.27 -9.02 -6.65
N ILE A 507 19.16 -9.60 -7.09
CA ILE A 507 17.83 -9.46 -6.50
C ILE A 507 17.24 -10.84 -6.23
N ASP A 508 16.19 -10.93 -5.41
CA ASP A 508 15.39 -12.16 -5.32
C ASP A 508 14.80 -12.46 -6.70
N GLY A 509 15.20 -13.59 -7.27
CA GLY A 509 14.79 -14.02 -8.61
C GLY A 509 13.84 -15.20 -8.60
N THR A 510 13.26 -15.55 -7.45
CA THR A 510 12.45 -16.77 -7.30
C THR A 510 11.31 -16.82 -8.32
N ILE A 511 10.70 -15.68 -8.64
CA ILE A 511 9.60 -15.59 -9.61
C ILE A 511 10.12 -15.75 -11.04
N GLU A 512 11.15 -14.99 -11.44
CA GLU A 512 11.74 -15.09 -12.78
C GLU A 512 12.31 -16.47 -13.08
N LEU A 513 12.97 -17.11 -12.10
CA LEU A 513 13.48 -18.47 -12.24
C LEU A 513 12.33 -19.46 -12.48
N LYS A 514 11.23 -19.36 -11.72
CA LYS A 514 10.04 -20.20 -11.92
C LYS A 514 9.46 -20.01 -13.33
N ALA A 515 9.30 -18.77 -13.77
CA ALA A 515 8.77 -18.46 -15.09
C ALA A 515 9.65 -19.02 -16.22
N LYS A 516 10.99 -18.88 -16.11
CA LYS A 516 11.89 -19.42 -17.13
C LYS A 516 11.91 -20.95 -17.15
N ILE A 517 11.88 -21.59 -15.97
CA ILE A 517 11.80 -23.05 -15.87
C ILE A 517 10.50 -23.55 -16.52
N GLN A 518 9.37 -22.88 -16.28
CA GLN A 518 8.09 -23.21 -16.92
C GLN A 518 8.19 -23.08 -18.44
N GLU A 519 8.72 -21.98 -18.96
CA GLU A 519 8.93 -21.77 -20.41
C GLU A 519 9.76 -22.91 -21.04
N ILE A 520 10.83 -23.35 -20.38
CA ILE A 520 11.67 -24.46 -20.84
C ILE A 520 10.87 -25.77 -20.86
N ILE A 521 10.14 -26.08 -19.80
CA ILE A 521 9.32 -27.30 -19.70
C ILE A 521 8.21 -27.30 -20.77
N GLU A 522 7.55 -26.16 -20.99
CA GLU A 522 6.51 -25.98 -22.00
C GLU A 522 7.06 -26.15 -23.42
N SER A 523 8.26 -25.65 -23.69
CA SER A 523 8.93 -25.83 -24.99
C SER A 523 9.22 -27.31 -25.32
N ILE A 524 9.43 -28.14 -24.29
CA ILE A 524 9.61 -29.60 -24.41
C ILE A 524 8.25 -30.30 -24.63
N ASN A 525 7.16 -29.69 -24.15
CA ASN A 525 5.80 -30.23 -24.21
C ASN A 525 4.94 -29.59 -25.33
N TRP A 526 5.55 -29.23 -26.48
CA TRP A 526 4.92 -28.47 -27.57
C TRP A 526 3.63 -29.09 -28.17
N SER A 527 3.31 -30.36 -27.86
CA SER A 527 2.08 -31.02 -28.32
C SER A 527 1.17 -31.54 -27.21
N GLY A 528 1.38 -31.17 -25.94
CA GLY A 528 0.54 -31.56 -24.79
C GLY A 528 0.50 -33.07 -24.45
N GLU A 529 1.08 -33.93 -25.28
CA GLU A 529 1.00 -35.40 -25.18
C GLU A 529 2.34 -36.08 -24.82
N THR A 530 3.45 -35.34 -24.72
CA THR A 530 4.82 -35.92 -24.65
C THR A 530 5.40 -35.96 -23.23
N PHE A 531 5.12 -34.96 -22.40
CA PHE A 531 5.50 -34.92 -20.98
C PHE A 531 4.29 -35.25 -20.09
N ARG A 532 4.40 -36.28 -19.24
CA ARG A 532 3.31 -36.78 -18.37
C ARG A 532 3.40 -36.29 -16.90
N GLY A 533 4.25 -35.30 -16.60
CA GLY A 533 4.42 -34.79 -15.24
C GLY A 533 3.75 -33.43 -15.05
N SER A 534 3.48 -33.04 -13.80
CA SER A 534 3.03 -31.68 -13.50
C SER A 534 4.15 -30.67 -13.73
N ILE A 535 3.86 -29.63 -14.52
CA ILE A 535 4.77 -28.50 -14.74
C ILE A 535 5.06 -27.82 -13.40
N VAL A 536 4.02 -27.63 -12.58
CA VAL A 536 4.14 -26.96 -11.27
C VAL A 536 5.03 -27.77 -10.33
N GLU A 537 4.83 -29.08 -10.23
CA GLU A 537 5.67 -29.94 -9.40
C GLU A 537 7.10 -29.97 -9.90
N SER A 538 7.30 -30.12 -11.20
CA SER A 538 8.66 -30.15 -11.80
C SER A 538 9.40 -28.84 -11.57
N THR A 539 8.73 -27.69 -11.74
CA THR A 539 9.28 -26.38 -11.42
C THR A 539 9.63 -26.29 -9.93
N ARG A 540 8.76 -26.77 -9.04
CA ARG A 540 9.03 -26.80 -7.59
C ARG A 540 10.26 -27.65 -7.26
N GLU A 541 10.40 -28.83 -7.85
CA GLU A 541 11.55 -29.72 -7.65
C GLU A 541 12.85 -29.10 -8.20
N ILE A 542 12.80 -28.42 -9.35
CA ILE A 542 13.98 -27.74 -9.92
C ILE A 542 14.39 -26.55 -9.05
N ILE A 543 13.45 -25.74 -8.57
CA ILE A 543 13.72 -24.64 -7.63
C ILE A 543 14.29 -25.19 -6.32
N HIS A 544 13.73 -26.28 -5.80
CA HIS A 544 14.25 -26.97 -4.62
C HIS A 544 15.70 -27.41 -4.86
N TYR A 545 15.99 -28.04 -6.00
CA TYR A 545 17.34 -28.43 -6.38
C TYR A 545 18.28 -27.21 -6.43
N MET A 546 17.90 -26.11 -7.08
CA MET A 546 18.70 -24.88 -7.14
C MET A 546 18.96 -24.27 -5.76
N THR A 547 17.99 -24.36 -4.85
CA THR A 547 18.09 -23.78 -3.50
C THR A 547 19.12 -24.52 -2.64
N TYR A 548 19.24 -25.84 -2.82
CA TYR A 548 20.03 -26.70 -1.93
C TYR A 548 21.25 -27.36 -2.56
N ALA A 549 21.46 -27.25 -3.88
CA ALA A 549 22.63 -27.84 -4.54
C ALA A 549 23.96 -27.27 -4.01
N GLU A 550 24.11 -25.94 -4.05
CA GLU A 550 25.32 -25.24 -3.60
C GLU A 550 24.97 -23.88 -2.95
N PRO A 551 24.34 -23.86 -1.76
CA PRO A 551 24.02 -22.61 -1.08
C PRO A 551 25.27 -21.90 -0.57
N ALA A 552 25.31 -20.58 -0.71
CA ALA A 552 26.30 -19.75 -0.06
C ALA A 552 26.14 -19.84 1.47
N THR A 553 27.21 -20.19 2.17
CA THR A 553 27.22 -20.35 3.63
C THR A 553 27.44 -19.03 4.37
N ASP A 554 28.21 -18.12 3.77
CA ASP A 554 28.52 -16.80 4.30
C ASP A 554 27.79 -15.72 3.50
N TYR A 555 27.51 -14.57 4.14
CA TYR A 555 26.88 -13.42 3.49
C TYR A 555 27.62 -13.06 2.19
N PRO A 556 27.02 -13.18 1.00
CA PRO A 556 27.76 -13.18 -0.26
C PRO A 556 27.88 -11.79 -0.90
N PHE A 557 27.14 -10.81 -0.39
CA PHE A 557 26.99 -9.52 -1.07
C PHE A 557 27.97 -8.45 -0.61
N ASN A 558 28.21 -7.46 -1.46
CA ASN A 558 28.81 -6.16 -1.12
C ASN A 558 30.20 -6.23 -0.45
N LYS A 559 31.04 -7.20 -0.84
CA LYS A 559 32.35 -7.46 -0.21
C LYS A 559 33.53 -6.67 -0.79
N TYR A 560 33.34 -5.99 -1.91
CA TYR A 560 34.43 -5.34 -2.63
C TYR A 560 34.69 -3.93 -2.10
N GLY A 561 35.74 -3.80 -1.29
CA GLY A 561 36.05 -2.58 -0.53
C GLY A 561 36.56 -1.38 -1.32
N ASN A 562 36.49 -1.43 -2.65
CA ASN A 562 36.92 -0.35 -3.54
C ASN A 562 36.08 -0.23 -4.81
N VAL A 563 34.88 -0.82 -4.83
CA VAL A 563 33.97 -0.77 -5.97
C VAL A 563 32.61 -0.28 -5.50
N ILE A 564 31.99 0.61 -6.28
CA ILE A 564 30.68 1.19 -6.00
C ILE A 564 29.76 0.92 -7.19
N PRO A 565 28.60 0.27 -7.01
CA PRO A 565 27.63 0.09 -8.07
C PRO A 565 26.85 1.40 -8.30
N VAL A 566 26.96 1.98 -9.49
CA VAL A 566 26.25 3.19 -9.92
C VAL A 566 25.34 2.86 -11.09
N GLN A 567 24.43 3.76 -11.48
CA GLN A 567 23.38 3.47 -12.45
C GLN A 567 23.91 3.00 -13.81
N ASN A 568 25.07 3.52 -14.23
CA ASN A 568 25.69 3.22 -15.52
C ASN A 568 26.89 2.26 -15.45
N GLY A 569 27.18 1.62 -14.30
CA GLY A 569 28.22 0.60 -14.20
C GLY A 569 28.79 0.38 -12.80
N LEU A 570 29.97 -0.26 -12.75
CA LEU A 570 30.73 -0.47 -11.51
C LEU A 570 31.90 0.50 -11.47
N LEU A 571 31.88 1.40 -10.49
CA LEU A 571 32.93 2.38 -10.29
C LEU A 571 34.03 1.80 -9.42
N LYS A 572 35.17 1.45 -10.02
CA LYS A 572 36.35 0.97 -9.31
C LYS A 572 37.25 2.14 -8.95
N ILE A 573 37.56 2.23 -7.67
CA ILE A 573 38.35 3.31 -7.08
C ILE A 573 39.71 2.75 -6.68
N ASN A 574 40.77 3.39 -7.16
CA ASN A 574 42.13 3.14 -6.70
C ASN A 574 42.54 4.27 -5.75
N PHE A 575 42.48 4.00 -4.45
CA PHE A 575 42.82 4.99 -3.42
C PHE A 575 44.32 5.32 -3.36
N ASP A 576 45.20 4.46 -3.88
CA ASP A 576 46.65 4.69 -3.88
C ASP A 576 47.08 5.61 -5.02
N SER A 577 46.55 5.38 -6.24
CA SER A 577 46.87 6.19 -7.42
C SER A 577 45.93 7.38 -7.62
N GLY A 578 44.77 7.39 -6.95
CA GLY A 578 43.68 8.36 -7.18
C GLY A 578 42.88 8.10 -8.45
N GLY A 579 43.12 6.98 -9.14
CA GLY A 579 42.40 6.62 -10.36
C GLY A 579 40.98 6.14 -10.09
N VAL A 580 40.05 6.51 -10.98
CA VAL A 580 38.66 6.07 -10.96
C VAL A 580 38.32 5.50 -12.33
N GLU A 581 37.86 4.25 -12.36
CA GLU A 581 37.56 3.50 -13.58
C GLU A 581 36.10 3.03 -13.56
N LEU A 582 35.35 3.37 -14.61
CA LEU A 582 33.99 2.84 -14.81
C LEU A 582 34.06 1.55 -15.61
N MET A 583 33.64 0.45 -15.00
CA MET A 583 33.58 -0.87 -15.63
C MET A 583 32.13 -1.26 -15.93
N SER A 584 31.93 -2.15 -16.90
CA SER A 584 30.64 -2.80 -17.10
C SER A 584 30.24 -3.61 -15.86
N PHE A 585 28.95 -3.75 -15.64
CA PHE A 585 28.44 -4.63 -14.58
C PHE A 585 28.93 -6.06 -14.76
N SER A 586 29.23 -6.71 -13.64
CA SER A 586 29.66 -8.11 -13.60
C SER A 586 29.05 -8.83 -12.39
N PRO A 587 28.52 -10.06 -12.58
CA PRO A 587 27.97 -10.88 -11.50
C PRO A 587 29.02 -11.29 -10.47
N GLU A 588 30.31 -11.23 -10.80
CA GLU A 588 31.39 -11.58 -9.87
C GLU A 588 31.40 -10.70 -8.61
N TYR A 589 30.98 -9.44 -8.73
CA TYR A 589 31.04 -8.47 -7.62
C TYR A 589 29.93 -8.65 -6.58
N LYS A 590 28.86 -9.37 -6.92
CA LYS A 590 27.72 -9.68 -6.03
C LYS A 590 27.16 -8.47 -5.27
N PHE A 591 26.96 -7.34 -5.93
CA PHE A 591 26.22 -6.22 -5.33
C PHE A 591 24.72 -6.51 -5.34
N ASN A 592 24.01 -6.22 -4.25
CA ASN A 592 22.54 -6.36 -4.16
C ASN A 592 21.80 -5.01 -4.07
N PHE A 593 22.51 -3.91 -4.32
CA PHE A 593 21.98 -2.56 -4.45
C PHE A 593 22.80 -1.83 -5.52
N LYS A 594 22.25 -0.76 -6.10
CA LYS A 594 22.96 0.17 -6.99
C LYS A 594 22.57 1.58 -6.64
N LEU A 595 23.49 2.53 -6.74
CA LEU A 595 23.18 3.94 -6.58
C LEU A 595 22.50 4.45 -7.87
N PRO A 596 21.40 5.22 -7.79
CA PRO A 596 20.67 5.71 -8.97
C PRO A 596 21.42 6.81 -9.74
N VAL A 597 22.52 7.35 -9.19
CA VAL A 597 23.36 8.34 -9.87
C VAL A 597 24.18 7.72 -11.01
N GLU A 598 24.30 8.46 -12.11
CA GLU A 598 25.22 8.12 -13.21
C GLU A 598 26.60 8.75 -12.96
N TYR A 599 27.67 7.99 -13.15
CA TYR A 599 29.03 8.52 -13.10
C TYR A 599 29.50 8.99 -14.48
N ASN A 600 29.78 10.28 -14.60
CA ASN A 600 30.37 10.92 -15.77
C ASN A 600 31.62 11.70 -15.30
N PRO A 601 32.83 11.23 -15.62
CA PRO A 601 34.08 11.85 -15.12
C PRO A 601 34.29 13.29 -15.63
N THR A 602 33.59 13.70 -16.69
CA THR A 602 33.69 15.06 -17.23
C THR A 602 32.53 15.96 -16.84
N ALA A 603 31.61 15.50 -15.99
CA ALA A 603 30.46 16.30 -15.58
C ALA A 603 30.87 17.54 -14.80
N ASP A 604 30.31 18.69 -15.17
CA ASP A 604 30.61 19.95 -14.51
C ASP A 604 29.92 20.02 -13.13
N SER A 605 30.73 20.04 -12.08
CA SER A 605 30.24 20.20 -10.70
C SER A 605 29.84 21.64 -10.37
N GLY A 606 30.21 22.64 -11.17
CA GLY A 606 29.99 24.06 -10.90
C GLY A 606 28.53 24.43 -10.60
N PRO A 607 27.54 24.08 -11.45
CA PRO A 607 26.15 24.47 -11.23
C PRO A 607 25.57 23.94 -9.91
N ILE A 608 25.76 22.66 -9.62
CA ILE A 608 25.29 22.06 -8.37
C ILE A 608 26.10 22.55 -7.16
N HIS A 609 27.41 22.78 -7.33
CA HIS A 609 28.26 23.31 -6.28
C HIS A 609 27.83 24.71 -5.86
N ASN A 610 27.45 25.57 -6.80
CA ASN A 610 26.90 26.90 -6.48
C ASN A 610 25.61 26.81 -5.66
N VAL A 611 24.76 25.82 -5.92
CA VAL A 611 23.54 25.57 -5.13
C VAL A 611 23.91 25.11 -3.72
N ILE A 612 24.83 24.15 -3.58
CA ILE A 612 25.32 23.69 -2.28
C ILE A 612 25.98 24.82 -1.49
N LEU A 613 26.81 25.64 -2.14
CA LEU A 613 27.41 26.84 -1.55
C LEU A 613 26.36 27.86 -1.09
N SER A 614 25.24 27.97 -1.81
CA SER A 614 24.18 28.90 -1.43
C SER A 614 23.46 28.50 -0.14
N TYR A 615 23.48 27.21 0.24
CA TYR A 615 22.79 26.75 1.44
C TYR A 615 23.48 27.17 2.73
N VAL A 616 24.81 27.27 2.73
CA VAL A 616 25.64 27.43 3.93
C VAL A 616 26.54 28.65 3.81
N ASP A 617 27.20 29.04 4.91
CA ASP A 617 28.25 30.07 4.84
C ASP A 617 29.47 29.54 4.07
N PRO A 618 29.84 30.14 2.92
CA PRO A 618 30.92 29.66 2.07
C PRO A 618 32.32 30.03 2.59
N THR A 619 32.42 30.78 3.70
CA THR A 619 33.71 31.14 4.28
C THR A 619 34.50 29.90 4.68
N GLU A 620 35.81 29.93 4.41
CA GLU A 620 36.74 28.91 4.89
C GLU A 620 36.72 28.90 6.42
N ARG A 621 36.63 27.71 7.00
CA ARG A 621 36.65 27.58 8.46
C ARG A 621 38.01 27.98 9.01
N GLU A 622 37.95 28.68 10.13
CA GLU A 622 39.09 29.06 10.95
C GLU A 622 39.11 28.19 12.20
N GLY A 623 40.30 27.81 12.64
CA GLY A 623 40.53 27.12 13.91
C GLY A 623 41.75 27.70 14.61
N GLU A 624 42.02 27.29 15.84
CA GLU A 624 43.22 27.70 16.58
C GLU A 624 44.31 26.64 16.46
N ASN A 625 45.55 27.07 16.19
CA ASN A 625 46.70 26.18 16.29
C ASN A 625 47.10 25.97 17.77
N ASP A 626 48.08 25.08 18.04
CA ASP A 626 48.57 24.80 19.40
C ASP A 626 49.16 26.05 20.12
N ALA A 627 49.40 27.14 19.38
CA ALA A 627 49.85 28.44 19.90
C ALA A 627 48.70 29.44 20.12
N GLY A 628 47.44 29.06 19.88
CA GLY A 628 46.26 29.91 20.03
C GLY A 628 46.06 30.92 18.89
N GLU A 629 46.74 30.73 17.74
CA GLU A 629 46.59 31.60 16.57
C GLU A 629 45.50 31.07 15.65
N THR A 630 44.64 31.98 15.17
CA THR A 630 43.61 31.66 14.17
C THR A 630 44.25 31.30 12.83
N VAL A 631 44.02 30.08 12.37
CA VAL A 631 44.51 29.53 11.10
C VAL A 631 43.35 29.03 10.24
N LYS A 632 43.47 29.24 8.93
CA LYS A 632 42.53 28.69 7.95
C LYS A 632 42.70 27.17 7.85
N LEU A 633 41.60 26.44 7.99
CA LEU A 633 41.61 24.98 8.04
C LEU A 633 41.58 24.32 6.64
N GLY A 634 41.40 25.13 5.58
CA GLY A 634 41.47 24.69 4.18
C GLY A 634 40.21 23.93 3.70
N TYR A 635 39.07 24.15 4.38
CA TYR A 635 37.75 23.64 4.00
C TYR A 635 36.65 24.59 4.48
N SER A 636 35.48 24.51 3.85
CA SER A 636 34.29 25.32 4.07
C SER A 636 33.13 24.49 4.67
N ASN A 637 32.02 25.14 5.05
CA ASN A 637 30.81 24.42 5.45
C ASN A 637 30.15 23.66 4.28
N ALA A 638 30.41 24.05 3.03
CA ALA A 638 29.91 23.31 1.87
C ALA A 638 30.60 21.95 1.73
N ASP A 639 31.86 21.84 2.16
CA ASP A 639 32.59 20.58 2.13
C ASP A 639 32.04 19.54 3.12
N LEU A 640 31.40 19.97 4.22
CA LEU A 640 30.64 19.08 5.11
C LEU A 640 29.47 18.40 4.38
N LEU A 641 28.84 19.08 3.43
CA LEU A 641 27.74 18.53 2.64
C LEU A 641 28.22 17.48 1.62
N TYR A 642 29.48 17.51 1.19
CA TYR A 642 30.07 16.42 0.41
C TYR A 642 30.62 15.29 1.29
N GLN A 643 31.04 15.63 2.52
CA GLN A 643 31.54 14.66 3.50
C GLN A 643 30.47 13.64 3.90
N ILE A 644 29.20 14.04 4.04
CA ILE A 644 28.09 13.15 4.44
C ILE A 644 28.00 11.90 3.54
N PRO A 645 27.75 12.03 2.21
CA PRO A 645 27.69 10.88 1.33
C PRO A 645 29.05 10.19 1.16
N ALA A 646 30.16 10.94 1.25
CA ALA A 646 31.50 10.35 1.18
C ALA A 646 31.79 9.40 2.36
N GLN A 647 31.41 9.81 3.57
CA GLN A 647 31.49 8.97 4.77
C GLN A 647 30.63 7.72 4.61
N ALA A 648 29.38 7.87 4.15
CA ALA A 648 28.47 6.74 3.96
C ALA A 648 29.04 5.69 2.99
N LEU A 649 29.54 6.14 1.84
CA LEU A 649 30.15 5.26 0.83
C LEU A 649 31.46 4.63 1.32
N LEU A 650 32.28 5.35 2.09
CA LEU A 650 33.48 4.78 2.70
C LEU A 650 33.15 3.68 3.72
N GLN A 651 32.16 3.91 4.59
CA GLN A 651 31.72 2.90 5.57
C GLN A 651 31.10 1.69 4.87
N MET A 652 30.35 1.91 3.79
CA MET A 652 29.78 0.87 2.94
C MET A 652 30.86 -0.05 2.36
N ILE A 653 31.93 0.52 1.78
CA ILE A 653 33.06 -0.26 1.24
C ILE A 653 34.04 -0.77 2.32
N GLY A 654 33.64 -0.75 3.60
CA GLY A 654 34.36 -1.41 4.68
C GLY A 654 35.41 -0.55 5.40
N ALA A 655 35.36 0.79 5.28
CA ALA A 655 36.14 1.65 6.17
C ALA A 655 35.68 1.49 7.63
N ALA A 656 36.59 1.75 8.58
CA ALA A 656 36.24 1.82 9.99
C ALA A 656 35.22 2.96 10.24
N THR A 657 34.43 2.83 11.31
CA THR A 657 33.51 3.88 11.72
C THR A 657 34.28 5.17 12.01
N PHE A 658 33.79 6.26 11.44
CA PHE A 658 34.28 7.61 11.73
C PHE A 658 33.64 8.20 12.99
N LYS A 659 32.64 7.52 13.56
CA LYS A 659 31.92 7.92 14.78
C LYS A 659 31.33 9.33 14.68
N LYS A 660 30.72 9.66 13.54
CA LYS A 660 30.15 10.99 13.27
C LYS A 660 28.75 10.91 12.65
N ALA A 661 27.96 11.92 12.98
CA ALA A 661 26.58 12.17 12.58
C ALA A 661 26.39 13.69 12.40
N TYR A 662 25.33 14.08 11.70
CA TYR A 662 25.17 15.44 11.20
C TYR A 662 23.83 16.01 11.64
N LEU A 663 23.83 17.25 12.13
CA LEU A 663 22.62 18.04 12.33
C LEU A 663 22.65 19.26 11.39
N LEU A 664 21.64 19.33 10.52
CA LEU A 664 21.39 20.41 9.57
C LEU A 664 20.35 21.35 10.20
N GLN A 665 20.78 22.51 10.68
CA GLN A 665 19.90 23.52 11.29
C GLN A 665 19.68 24.68 10.33
N GLY A 666 18.47 25.21 10.26
CA GLY A 666 18.18 26.44 9.50
C GLY A 666 16.69 26.74 9.54
N ASP A 667 16.26 27.88 9.00
CA ASP A 667 14.84 28.24 8.98
C ASP A 667 14.03 27.43 7.94
N ALA A 668 12.71 27.58 7.96
CA ALA A 668 11.85 27.08 6.89
C ALA A 668 12.32 27.65 5.54
N HIS A 669 12.36 26.81 4.50
CA HIS A 669 12.88 27.18 3.17
C HIS A 669 14.37 27.52 3.12
N ALA A 670 15.17 27.11 4.11
CA ALA A 670 16.61 27.33 4.07
C ALA A 670 17.40 26.37 3.14
N GLY A 671 16.72 25.43 2.47
CA GLY A 671 17.35 24.45 1.57
C GLY A 671 17.66 23.08 2.20
N LYS A 672 17.26 22.84 3.46
CA LYS A 672 17.49 21.57 4.19
C LYS A 672 16.87 20.37 3.47
N SER A 673 15.56 20.39 3.22
CA SER A 673 14.86 19.29 2.54
C SER A 673 15.33 19.16 1.09
N SER A 674 15.72 20.26 0.42
CA SER A 674 16.33 20.20 -0.91
C SER A 674 17.69 19.50 -0.92
N TYR A 675 18.50 19.65 0.13
CA TYR A 675 19.74 18.90 0.27
C TYR A 675 19.51 17.42 0.60
N LEU A 676 18.51 17.09 1.44
CA LEU A 676 18.09 15.69 1.63
C LEU A 676 17.64 15.04 0.31
N GLU A 677 16.97 15.81 -0.56
CA GLU A 677 16.59 15.35 -1.90
C GLU A 677 17.81 15.09 -2.80
N VAL A 678 18.88 15.90 -2.70
CA VAL A 678 20.16 15.59 -3.40
C VAL A 678 20.74 14.25 -2.91
N LEU A 679 20.74 14.00 -1.60
CA LEU A 679 21.20 12.73 -1.04
C LEU A 679 20.33 11.57 -1.52
N SER A 680 19.01 11.72 -1.52
CA SER A 680 18.07 10.72 -2.00
C SER A 680 18.28 10.38 -3.47
N ARG A 681 18.38 11.37 -4.35
CA ARG A 681 18.63 11.15 -5.78
C ARG A 681 20.01 10.61 -6.12
N THR A 682 20.99 10.80 -5.22
CA THR A 682 22.35 10.29 -5.42
C THR A 682 22.53 8.88 -4.87
N ILE A 683 22.00 8.63 -3.66
CA ILE A 683 22.21 7.41 -2.89
C ILE A 683 21.08 6.39 -3.12
N GLY A 684 19.87 6.84 -3.42
CA GLY A 684 18.67 6.00 -3.62
C GLY A 684 17.85 5.84 -2.33
N GLN A 685 16.54 6.01 -2.42
CA GLN A 685 15.61 5.89 -1.28
C GLN A 685 15.69 4.52 -0.61
N GLU A 686 15.93 3.47 -1.38
CA GLU A 686 16.13 2.11 -0.89
C GLU A 686 17.35 1.97 0.04
N ASN A 687 18.34 2.85 -0.11
CA ASN A 687 19.56 2.90 0.68
C ASN A 687 19.47 3.91 1.85
N ILE A 688 18.33 4.59 2.02
CA ILE A 688 18.08 5.57 3.08
C ILE A 688 17.00 5.03 4.04
N SER A 689 17.09 5.42 5.31
CA SER A 689 16.10 5.21 6.36
C SER A 689 15.66 6.54 6.95
N ASP A 690 14.50 6.55 7.61
CA ASP A 690 13.87 7.75 8.20
C ASP A 690 13.60 7.55 9.71
N VAL A 691 14.62 7.09 10.44
CA VAL A 691 14.53 6.85 11.88
C VAL A 691 14.91 8.12 12.63
N SER A 692 13.98 8.65 13.42
CA SER A 692 14.23 9.82 14.29
C SER A 692 15.27 9.52 15.38
N LEU A 693 15.97 10.56 15.84
CA LEU A 693 16.92 10.43 16.94
C LEU A 693 16.23 9.95 18.24
N GLN A 694 14.98 10.38 18.49
CA GLN A 694 14.22 9.98 19.66
C GLN A 694 13.82 8.50 19.59
N SER A 695 13.36 8.02 18.42
CA SER A 695 13.04 6.61 18.20
C SER A 695 14.27 5.74 18.38
N LEU A 696 15.41 6.14 17.82
CA LEU A 696 16.69 5.45 17.97
C LEU A 696 17.14 5.30 19.43
N LEU A 697 16.75 6.24 20.30
CA LEU A 697 17.08 6.24 21.72
C LEU A 697 16.05 5.50 22.60
N THR A 698 14.81 5.34 22.16
CA THR A 698 13.70 4.86 23.01
C THR A 698 13.05 3.57 22.52
N ASP A 699 13.06 3.31 21.22
CA ASP A 699 12.47 2.13 20.61
C ASP A 699 13.54 1.06 20.32
N ARG A 700 13.35 -0.12 20.91
CA ARG A 700 14.21 -1.29 20.71
C ARG A 700 14.11 -1.90 19.30
N PHE A 701 13.07 -1.56 18.53
CA PHE A 701 12.84 -2.07 17.18
C PHE A 701 13.39 -1.15 16.08
N ALA A 702 13.65 0.13 16.39
CA ALA A 702 14.09 1.13 15.41
C ALA A 702 15.42 0.78 14.69
N LEU A 703 16.28 -0.04 15.32
CA LEU A 703 17.52 -0.50 14.69
C LEU A 703 17.28 -1.44 13.49
N ALA A 704 16.12 -2.10 13.41
CA ALA A 704 15.79 -2.98 12.29
C ALA A 704 15.67 -2.21 10.97
N ASP A 705 15.20 -0.97 11.02
CA ASP A 705 14.97 -0.13 9.85
C ASP A 705 16.27 0.45 9.26
N LEU A 706 17.36 0.41 10.05
CA LEU A 706 18.70 0.83 9.64
C LEU A 706 19.51 -0.29 8.97
N GLU A 707 19.02 -1.53 8.99
CA GLU A 707 19.72 -2.69 8.43
C GLU A 707 19.87 -2.55 6.91
N GLY A 708 21.11 -2.67 6.43
CA GLY A 708 21.42 -2.54 4.99
C GLY A 708 21.42 -1.11 4.44
N LYS A 709 21.16 -0.10 5.26
CA LYS A 709 21.08 1.31 4.84
C LYS A 709 22.44 2.01 4.86
N LEU A 710 22.66 2.92 3.92
CA LEU A 710 23.85 3.79 3.82
C LEU A 710 23.66 5.07 4.62
N LEU A 711 22.44 5.61 4.64
CA LEU A 711 22.09 6.82 5.37
C LEU A 711 20.84 6.61 6.22
N ASN A 712 20.77 7.36 7.31
CA ASN A 712 19.54 7.62 8.05
C ASN A 712 19.28 9.12 8.00
N CYS A 713 18.35 9.54 7.15
CA CYS A 713 18.01 10.94 6.91
C CYS A 713 16.62 11.21 7.48
N TYR A 714 16.55 11.88 8.63
CA TYR A 714 15.28 12.26 9.25
C TYR A 714 15.05 13.76 9.14
N ASP A 715 13.92 14.15 8.54
CA ASP A 715 13.53 15.56 8.40
C ASP A 715 12.73 16.04 9.63
N ASP A 716 13.02 17.26 10.06
CA ASP A 716 12.35 18.00 11.13
C ASP A 716 12.37 17.34 12.52
N LEU A 717 13.57 17.24 13.10
CA LEU A 717 13.75 16.76 14.46
C LEU A 717 13.05 17.67 15.48
N ALA A 718 12.12 17.09 16.23
CA ALA A 718 11.35 17.80 17.25
C ALA A 718 12.22 18.29 18.43
N GLU A 719 11.82 19.43 19.03
CA GLU A 719 12.44 20.05 20.21
C GLU A 719 12.13 19.29 21.53
N ILE A 720 12.18 17.95 21.50
CA ILE A 720 11.92 17.09 22.64
C ILE A 720 13.23 16.82 23.39
N PRO A 721 13.30 17.02 24.72
CA PRO A 721 14.52 16.79 25.47
C PRO A 721 15.02 15.34 25.41
N LEU A 722 16.30 15.15 25.06
CA LEU A 722 16.93 13.83 25.08
C LEU A 722 17.29 13.43 26.52
N LYS A 723 16.89 12.22 26.93
CA LYS A 723 17.06 11.70 28.30
C LYS A 723 18.36 10.92 28.50
N GLU A 724 18.82 10.20 27.48
CA GLU A 724 20.10 9.48 27.49
C GLU A 724 20.71 9.40 26.08
N GLY A 725 22.04 9.26 25.99
CA GLY A 725 22.79 9.20 24.72
C GLY A 725 23.48 7.86 24.44
N GLY A 726 23.27 6.84 25.28
CA GLY A 726 24.02 5.57 25.22
C GLY A 726 23.81 4.78 23.93
N ALA A 727 22.56 4.62 23.50
CA ALA A 727 22.21 3.92 22.28
C ALA A 727 22.81 4.61 21.03
N PHE A 728 22.76 5.95 20.97
CA PHE A 728 23.34 6.73 19.88
C PHE A 728 24.87 6.55 19.78
N LYS A 729 25.58 6.62 20.92
CA LYS A 729 27.03 6.34 20.94
C LYS A 729 27.37 4.93 20.47
N THR A 730 26.49 3.97 20.74
CA THR A 730 26.66 2.58 20.30
C THR A 730 26.50 2.47 18.79
N VAL A 731 25.39 2.98 18.22
CA VAL A 731 25.08 2.84 16.79
C VAL A 731 26.08 3.57 15.89
N THR A 732 26.53 4.75 16.28
CA THR A 732 27.61 5.46 15.58
C THR A 732 28.98 4.81 15.76
N GLY A 733 29.18 4.03 16.84
CA GLY A 733 30.50 3.59 17.29
C GLY A 733 30.88 2.16 16.91
N LYS A 734 29.92 1.35 16.45
CA LYS A 734 30.09 -0.06 16.09
C LYS A 734 29.23 -0.38 14.87
N TYR A 735 29.60 -1.39 14.10
CA TYR A 735 28.75 -1.88 13.01
C TYR A 735 27.85 -3.04 13.42
N ILE A 736 28.30 -3.90 14.34
CA ILE A 736 27.49 -5.07 14.75
C ILE A 736 26.55 -4.68 15.89
N HIS A 737 25.25 -4.81 15.65
CA HIS A 737 24.20 -4.53 16.62
C HIS A 737 23.24 -5.70 16.76
N ARG A 738 22.70 -5.86 17.97
CA ARG A 738 21.63 -6.82 18.22
C ARG A 738 20.30 -6.19 17.81
N ILE A 739 19.74 -6.66 16.71
CA ILE A 739 18.46 -6.22 16.16
C ILE A 739 17.33 -7.06 16.74
N GLN A 740 16.21 -6.41 17.05
CA GLN A 740 14.94 -7.06 17.38
C GLN A 740 13.93 -6.66 16.32
N ARG A 741 13.20 -7.64 15.76
CA ARG A 741 12.02 -7.41 14.92
C ARG A 741 10.80 -7.95 15.65
N LYS A 742 9.62 -7.35 15.44
CA LYS A 742 8.37 -7.82 16.07
C LYS A 742 8.14 -9.28 15.66
N LEU A 743 7.79 -10.13 16.64
CA LEU A 743 7.49 -11.56 16.44
C LEU A 743 8.66 -12.42 15.90
N GLN A 744 9.89 -11.90 15.90
CA GLN A 744 11.09 -12.65 15.49
C GLN A 744 12.12 -12.76 16.63
N GLN A 745 12.99 -13.77 16.56
CA GLN A 745 14.12 -13.86 17.48
C GLN A 745 15.14 -12.76 17.19
N ALA A 746 15.73 -12.21 18.26
CA ALA A 746 16.77 -11.20 18.12
C ALA A 746 18.04 -11.81 17.50
N TYR A 747 18.64 -11.11 16.54
CA TYR A 747 19.85 -11.54 15.84
C TYR A 747 20.86 -10.38 15.75
N ASN A 748 22.10 -10.67 15.35
CA ASN A 748 23.10 -9.63 15.12
C ASN A 748 23.14 -9.28 13.64
N ALA A 749 23.18 -7.98 13.33
CA ALA A 749 23.33 -7.49 11.96
C ALA A 749 24.28 -6.29 11.89
N GLU A 750 24.70 -5.94 10.68
CA GLU A 750 25.54 -4.78 10.42
C GLU A 750 24.69 -3.52 10.15
N ILE A 751 24.91 -2.46 10.93
CA ILE A 751 24.38 -1.12 10.70
C ILE A 751 25.56 -0.20 10.39
N LYS A 752 25.63 0.26 9.14
CA LYS A 752 26.69 1.16 8.63
C LYS A 752 26.17 2.56 8.31
N ALA A 753 24.87 2.81 8.54
CA ALA A 753 24.22 4.04 8.16
C ALA A 753 24.88 5.27 8.82
N VAL A 754 25.13 6.31 8.02
CA VAL A 754 25.50 7.63 8.54
C VAL A 754 24.23 8.41 8.87
N HIS A 755 24.16 8.98 10.07
CA HIS A 755 22.96 9.66 10.54
C HIS A 755 23.00 11.15 10.20
N VAL A 756 21.92 11.62 9.59
CA VAL A 756 21.69 13.00 9.19
C VAL A 756 20.30 13.40 9.69
N TYR A 757 20.25 14.46 10.48
CA TYR A 757 18.99 14.99 11.02
C TYR A 757 18.87 16.45 10.59
N THR A 758 17.66 16.90 10.29
CA THR A 758 17.40 18.34 10.11
C THR A 758 16.62 18.88 11.31
N CYS A 759 16.68 20.19 11.55
CA CYS A 759 15.78 20.85 12.48
C CYS A 759 15.67 22.34 12.18
N ASN A 760 14.56 22.96 12.60
CA ASN A 760 14.49 24.42 12.70
C ASN A 760 15.07 24.90 14.04
N THR A 761 14.73 24.19 15.11
CA THR A 761 15.23 24.42 16.46
C THR A 761 15.89 23.15 16.99
N PRO A 762 17.19 23.18 17.32
CA PRO A 762 17.86 22.02 17.87
C PRO A 762 17.25 21.60 19.23
N PRO A 763 17.12 20.28 19.50
CA PRO A 763 16.67 19.78 20.79
C PRO A 763 17.46 20.31 21.99
N ILE A 764 16.77 20.47 23.12
CA ILE A 764 17.35 20.82 24.42
C ILE A 764 17.82 19.53 25.14
N PHE A 765 18.81 19.62 26.01
CA PHE A 765 19.35 18.46 26.73
C PHE A 765 19.19 18.55 28.24
N SER A 766 19.16 17.37 28.88
CA SER A 766 19.35 17.24 30.32
C SER A 766 20.83 17.43 30.72
N ASP A 767 21.09 17.79 31.98
CA ASP A 767 22.45 18.01 32.51
C ASP A 767 23.39 16.82 32.31
N GLY A 768 22.84 15.60 32.25
CA GLY A 768 23.59 14.36 32.02
C GLY A 768 24.19 14.27 30.61
N ILE A 769 23.46 14.68 29.57
CA ILE A 769 23.96 14.69 28.18
C ILE A 769 24.78 15.95 27.92
N ALA A 770 24.40 17.08 28.53
CA ALA A 770 25.12 18.34 28.35
C ALA A 770 26.63 18.18 28.60
N ASN A 771 27.02 17.37 29.60
CA ASN A 771 28.42 17.13 29.96
C ASN A 771 29.02 15.83 29.39
N ASP A 772 28.33 15.10 28.51
CA ASP A 772 28.82 13.87 27.91
C ASP A 772 29.69 14.15 26.68
N THR A 773 31.00 14.28 26.88
CA THR A 773 31.97 14.54 25.80
C THR A 773 31.85 13.52 24.66
N ALA A 774 31.69 12.23 24.97
CA ALA A 774 31.64 11.17 23.96
C ALA A 774 30.37 11.21 23.11
N PHE A 775 29.30 11.86 23.58
CA PHE A 775 28.11 12.16 22.79
C PHE A 775 28.38 13.33 21.84
N TRP A 776 28.96 14.42 22.35
CA TRP A 776 29.23 15.62 21.55
C TRP A 776 30.30 15.42 20.48
N GLU A 777 31.29 14.56 20.71
CA GLU A 777 32.26 14.15 19.68
C GLU A 777 31.60 13.53 18.44
N ARG A 778 30.36 13.02 18.54
CA ARG A 778 29.64 12.41 17.42
C ARG A 778 29.02 13.41 16.47
N TRP A 779 28.95 14.68 16.80
CA TRP A 779 28.15 15.64 16.05
C TRP A 779 28.98 16.60 15.20
N GLU A 780 28.58 16.73 13.95
CA GLU A 780 28.89 17.88 13.10
C GLU A 780 27.64 18.73 12.95
N PHE A 781 27.76 20.01 13.32
CA PHE A 781 26.65 20.98 13.25
C PHE A 781 26.83 21.89 12.02
N ILE A 782 25.79 21.98 11.19
CA ILE A 782 25.80 22.73 9.93
C ILE A 782 24.63 23.71 9.91
N ASN A 783 24.93 25.00 9.71
CA ASN A 783 23.93 26.06 9.64
C ASN A 783 23.59 26.36 8.18
N PHE A 784 22.31 26.24 7.86
CA PHE A 784 21.71 26.71 6.63
C PHE A 784 21.24 28.14 6.88
N VAL A 785 22.04 29.10 6.42
CA VAL A 785 21.94 30.52 6.83
C VAL A 785 21.11 31.37 5.88
N ASN A 786 20.77 30.84 4.70
CA ASN A 786 20.09 31.58 3.64
C ASN A 786 18.66 31.09 3.45
N LEU A 787 17.75 32.00 3.13
CA LEU A 787 16.33 31.75 2.86
C LEU A 787 16.07 31.82 1.36
N PHE A 788 15.31 30.87 0.83
CA PHE A 788 14.99 30.78 -0.59
C PHE A 788 13.49 30.94 -0.87
N GLU A 789 13.17 31.50 -2.03
CA GLU A 789 11.79 31.54 -2.52
C GLU A 789 11.33 30.14 -2.96
N ILE A 790 10.03 29.86 -2.80
CA ILE A 790 9.44 28.59 -3.22
C ILE A 790 9.35 28.57 -4.75
N ASP A 791 10.08 27.65 -5.38
CA ASP A 791 10.06 27.42 -6.82
C ASP A 791 9.59 25.97 -7.12
N PRO A 792 8.38 25.79 -7.68
CA PRO A 792 7.83 24.47 -7.99
C PRO A 792 8.67 23.64 -8.98
N PHE A 793 9.51 24.28 -9.80
CA PHE A 793 10.32 23.62 -10.83
C PHE A 793 11.80 23.49 -10.43
N PHE A 794 12.15 23.81 -9.18
CA PHE A 794 13.53 23.81 -8.71
C PHE A 794 14.20 22.44 -8.90
N TYR A 795 13.53 21.35 -8.51
CA TYR A 795 14.11 20.00 -8.61
C TYR A 795 14.36 19.57 -10.05
N ASP A 796 13.43 19.83 -10.96
CA ASP A 796 13.59 19.45 -12.37
C ASP A 796 14.71 20.23 -13.05
N ARG A 797 14.87 21.50 -12.68
CA ARG A 797 15.90 22.38 -13.25
C ARG A 797 17.28 22.12 -12.68
N VAL A 798 17.37 21.83 -11.37
CA VAL A 798 18.65 21.76 -10.65
C VAL A 798 19.15 20.31 -10.52
N PHE A 799 18.29 19.34 -10.26
CA PHE A 799 18.69 17.95 -10.04
C PHE A 799 18.63 17.13 -11.33
N THR A 800 19.23 17.68 -12.39
CA THR A 800 19.45 16.99 -13.66
C THR A 800 20.51 15.90 -13.49
N LYS A 801 20.53 14.92 -14.40
CA LYS A 801 21.52 13.84 -14.40
C LYS A 801 22.96 14.37 -14.41
N GLU A 802 23.23 15.40 -15.21
CA GLU A 802 24.56 16.03 -15.31
C GLU A 802 24.96 16.67 -13.98
N ASN A 803 24.07 17.44 -13.36
CA ASN A 803 24.34 18.10 -12.08
C ASN A 803 24.55 17.09 -10.94
N LEU A 804 23.74 16.02 -10.88
CA LEU A 804 23.91 14.96 -9.88
C LEU A 804 25.20 14.17 -10.09
N SER A 805 25.61 13.97 -11.35
CA SER A 805 26.91 13.38 -11.67
C SER A 805 28.08 14.28 -11.22
N GLY A 806 27.98 15.59 -11.47
CA GLY A 806 28.94 16.59 -10.98
C GLY A 806 29.01 16.65 -9.44
N PHE A 807 27.87 16.51 -8.76
CA PHE A 807 27.82 16.38 -7.29
C PHE A 807 28.55 15.12 -6.85
N PHE A 808 28.26 13.98 -7.49
CA PHE A 808 28.88 12.70 -7.15
C PHE A 808 30.39 12.70 -7.41
N ASN A 809 30.89 13.37 -8.46
CA ASN A 809 32.33 13.56 -8.67
C ASN A 809 33.00 14.26 -7.46
N LYS A 810 32.38 15.30 -6.91
CA LYS A 810 32.84 15.97 -5.69
C LYS A 810 32.80 15.06 -4.47
N VAL A 811 31.80 14.17 -4.38
CA VAL A 811 31.75 13.13 -3.33
C VAL A 811 32.93 12.17 -3.46
N ILE A 812 33.26 11.69 -4.67
CA ILE A 812 34.41 10.80 -4.89
C ILE A 812 35.74 11.50 -4.58
N GLU A 813 35.91 12.76 -4.98
CA GLU A 813 37.08 13.57 -4.60
C GLU A 813 37.22 13.65 -3.08
N THR A 814 36.10 13.90 -2.38
CA THR A 814 36.06 13.96 -0.91
C THR A 814 36.40 12.60 -0.29
N MET A 815 35.91 11.49 -0.84
CA MET A 815 36.27 10.14 -0.40
C MET A 815 37.77 9.87 -0.50
N MET A 816 38.41 10.28 -1.61
CA MET A 816 39.85 10.12 -1.81
C MET A 816 40.64 10.87 -0.73
N VAL A 817 40.24 12.10 -0.43
CA VAL A 817 40.88 12.93 0.60
C VAL A 817 40.72 12.29 1.98
N ILE A 818 39.51 11.87 2.35
CA ILE A 818 39.24 11.24 3.65
C ILE A 818 40.04 9.94 3.79
N LYS A 819 40.05 9.10 2.75
CA LYS A 819 40.79 7.82 2.76
C LYS A 819 42.29 8.05 2.92
N LYS A 820 42.87 8.99 2.16
CA LYS A 820 44.31 9.32 2.22
C LYS A 820 44.72 9.85 3.59
N ARG A 821 43.87 10.63 4.25
CA ARG A 821 44.14 11.18 5.59
C ARG A 821 43.76 10.22 6.73
N SER A 822 43.01 9.16 6.44
CA SER A 822 42.41 8.26 7.44
C SER A 822 41.56 8.97 8.50
N ARG A 823 41.01 10.15 8.16
CA ARG A 823 40.13 10.97 9.00
C ARG A 823 39.20 11.80 8.14
N LEU A 824 38.06 12.18 8.68
CA LEU A 824 37.12 13.07 8.01
C LEU A 824 37.78 14.41 7.66
N LEU A 825 37.22 15.10 6.66
CA LEU A 825 37.71 16.41 6.24
C LEU A 825 37.50 17.44 7.36
N VAL A 826 36.31 17.40 7.96
CA VAL A 826 35.90 18.15 9.12
C VAL A 826 35.59 17.19 10.26
N ASP A 827 36.18 17.49 11.42
CA ASP A 827 36.05 16.71 12.65
C ASP A 827 36.02 17.69 13.82
N SER A 828 34.84 18.26 14.08
CA SER A 828 34.64 19.28 15.12
C SER A 828 34.87 18.67 16.51
N SER A 829 35.45 19.46 17.41
CA SER A 829 35.62 19.04 18.80
C SER A 829 34.26 18.96 19.52
N ALA A 830 34.18 18.20 20.62
CA ALA A 830 32.99 18.15 21.46
C ALA A 830 32.54 19.55 21.95
N GLY A 831 33.52 20.41 22.28
CA GLY A 831 33.25 21.78 22.71
C GLY A 831 32.61 22.60 21.61
N GLU A 832 33.20 22.57 20.40
CA GLU A 832 32.71 23.29 19.23
C GLU A 832 31.30 22.83 18.82
N ALA A 833 31.07 21.51 18.77
CA ALA A 833 29.77 20.94 18.44
C ALA A 833 28.70 21.34 19.47
N ARG A 834 29.04 21.27 20.76
CA ARG A 834 28.15 21.68 21.86
C ARG A 834 27.84 23.16 21.81
N GLU A 835 28.84 24.01 21.61
CA GLU A 835 28.68 25.47 21.57
C GLU A 835 27.78 25.88 20.39
N LYS A 836 28.04 25.34 19.19
CA LYS A 836 27.18 25.59 18.01
C LYS A 836 25.76 25.11 18.24
N TRP A 837 25.56 23.96 18.87
CA TRP A 837 24.22 23.47 19.17
C TRP A 837 23.50 24.34 20.20
N GLN A 838 24.15 24.64 21.33
CA GLN A 838 23.55 25.40 22.43
C GLN A 838 23.24 26.84 22.05
N SER A 839 24.15 27.50 21.31
CA SER A 839 23.96 28.87 20.82
C SER A 839 22.77 29.02 19.85
N ASN A 840 22.37 27.95 19.15
CA ASN A 840 21.22 27.93 18.24
C ASN A 840 19.92 27.43 18.91
N ALA A 841 20.03 26.69 20.03
CA ALA A 841 18.88 26.20 20.79
C ALA A 841 18.27 27.24 21.74
N ASP A 842 19.09 28.05 22.44
CA ASP A 842 18.61 29.04 23.41
C ASP A 842 19.19 30.45 23.17
N PRO A 843 18.41 31.40 22.61
CA PRO A 843 18.86 32.77 22.38
C PRO A 843 19.19 33.54 23.68
N LEU A 844 18.63 33.15 24.83
CA LEU A 844 18.94 33.76 26.11
C LEU A 844 20.33 33.35 26.62
N TYR A 845 20.70 32.09 26.40
CA TYR A 845 22.07 31.63 26.66
C TYR A 845 23.08 32.51 25.91
N ARG A 846 22.85 32.70 24.60
CA ARG A 846 23.71 33.51 23.72
C ARG A 846 23.86 34.94 24.22
N PHE A 847 22.76 35.56 24.65
CA PHE A 847 22.78 36.91 25.23
C PHE A 847 23.59 36.97 26.54
N LEU A 848 23.39 36.00 27.44
CA LEU A 848 24.12 35.96 28.70
C LEU A 848 25.62 35.71 28.48
N GLU A 849 25.97 34.78 27.60
CA GLU A 849 27.36 34.45 27.28
C GLU A 849 28.09 35.62 26.59
N SER A 850 27.43 36.28 25.63
CA SER A 850 28.04 37.36 24.85
C SER A 850 28.20 38.66 25.63
N GLU A 851 27.28 38.95 26.56
CA GLU A 851 27.25 40.23 27.27
C GLU A 851 27.78 40.16 28.71
N PHE A 852 27.92 38.96 29.28
CA PHE A 852 28.29 38.81 30.69
C PHE A 852 29.47 37.85 30.94
N ILE A 853 30.16 38.07 32.05
CA ILE A 853 31.17 37.18 32.64
C ILE A 853 30.61 36.66 33.97
N SER A 854 30.78 35.36 34.24
CA SER A 854 30.46 34.78 35.55
C SER A 854 31.52 35.18 36.57
N GLU A 855 31.10 35.73 37.71
CA GLU A 855 32.00 36.12 38.80
C GLU A 855 31.61 35.40 40.09
N VAL A 856 32.58 34.75 40.73
CA VAL A 856 32.37 34.10 42.03
C VAL A 856 32.22 35.19 43.10
N ASN A 857 31.14 35.13 43.89
CA ASN A 857 30.82 36.03 45.01
C ASN A 857 30.42 37.48 44.67
N LYS A 858 30.06 37.79 43.42
CA LYS A 858 29.53 39.10 43.06
C LYS A 858 28.19 38.96 42.35
N THR A 859 27.22 39.78 42.75
CA THR A 859 25.90 39.80 42.14
C THR A 859 25.53 41.22 41.77
N ILE A 860 25.01 41.41 40.55
CA ILE A 860 24.45 42.69 40.12
C ILE A 860 22.92 42.67 40.24
N HIS A 861 22.35 43.85 40.40
CA HIS A 861 20.90 44.04 40.46
C HIS A 861 20.44 44.84 39.24
N LEU A 862 19.60 44.24 38.41
CA LEU A 862 19.09 44.88 37.19
C LEU A 862 17.57 45.10 37.30
N ASP A 863 17.11 46.27 36.85
CA ASP A 863 15.68 46.53 36.71
C ASP A 863 15.06 45.51 35.74
N LYS A 864 13.91 44.95 36.12
CA LYS A 864 13.32 43.85 35.35
C LYS A 864 12.83 44.27 33.96
N GLY A 865 12.26 45.48 33.86
CA GLY A 865 11.72 45.99 32.61
C GLY A 865 12.83 46.39 31.64
N ASN A 866 13.86 47.08 32.14
CA ASN A 866 15.00 47.49 31.34
C ASN A 866 15.83 46.29 30.85
N PHE A 867 16.03 45.29 31.70
CA PHE A 867 16.75 44.07 31.31
C PHE A 867 15.98 43.26 30.26
N PHE A 868 14.66 43.16 30.40
CA PHE A 868 13.83 42.52 29.38
C PHE A 868 13.89 43.27 28.04
N LYS A 869 13.77 44.61 28.04
CA LYS A 869 13.90 45.43 26.82
C LYS A 869 15.28 45.28 26.17
N SER A 870 16.34 45.23 26.96
CA SER A 870 17.70 44.99 26.47
C SER A 870 17.82 43.65 25.75
N TYR A 871 17.27 42.58 26.34
CA TYR A 871 17.23 41.27 25.70
C TYR A 871 16.38 41.25 24.42
N ILE A 872 15.20 41.89 24.42
CA ILE A 872 14.38 42.02 23.19
C ILE A 872 15.15 42.76 22.10
N LYS A 873 15.85 43.84 22.45
CA LYS A 873 16.70 44.58 21.50
C LYS A 873 17.80 43.69 20.94
N TYR A 874 18.48 42.92 21.78
CA TYR A 874 19.46 41.93 21.35
C TYR A 874 18.85 40.91 20.37
N CYS A 875 17.67 40.37 20.68
CA CYS A 875 16.99 39.43 19.80
C CYS A 875 16.65 40.05 18.43
N ILE A 876 16.20 41.30 18.39
CA ILE A 876 15.92 42.02 17.14
C ILE A 876 17.21 42.26 16.36
N ASP A 877 18.26 42.78 17.00
CA ASP A 877 19.54 43.10 16.36
C ASP A 877 20.24 41.83 15.83
N LYS A 878 20.03 40.68 16.49
CA LYS A 878 20.55 39.37 16.10
C LYS A 878 19.59 38.54 15.25
N LYS A 879 18.44 39.11 14.83
CA LYS A 879 17.42 38.46 14.00
C LYS A 879 16.97 37.09 14.55
N VAL A 880 16.80 37.01 15.86
CA VAL A 880 16.28 35.81 16.54
C VAL A 880 14.82 35.61 16.15
N ASP A 881 14.43 34.35 15.87
CA ASP A 881 13.05 33.96 15.56
C ASP A 881 12.06 34.53 16.60
N PRO A 882 11.04 35.30 16.18
CA PRO A 882 9.98 35.81 17.06
C PRO A 882 9.31 34.77 17.95
N GLY A 883 9.20 33.51 17.51
CA GLY A 883 8.67 32.40 18.30
C GLY A 883 9.53 32.01 19.50
N LYS A 884 10.84 32.29 19.45
CA LYS A 884 11.80 32.04 20.53
C LYS A 884 11.96 33.22 21.48
N ILE A 885 11.39 34.38 21.12
CA ILE A 885 11.44 35.58 21.93
C ILE A 885 10.31 35.52 22.97
N PRO A 886 10.62 35.60 24.28
CA PRO A 886 9.61 35.65 25.32
C PRO A 886 8.66 36.83 25.09
N THR A 887 7.37 36.55 24.96
CA THR A 887 6.34 37.55 24.64
C THR A 887 5.98 38.45 25.83
N SER A 888 6.45 38.14 27.04
CA SER A 888 6.24 38.94 28.24
C SER A 888 7.41 38.86 29.21
N GLN A 889 7.55 39.89 30.05
CA GLN A 889 8.54 39.93 31.13
C GLN A 889 8.37 38.77 32.12
N THR A 890 7.13 38.29 32.32
CA THR A 890 6.83 37.12 33.16
C THR A 890 7.40 35.83 32.56
N MET A 891 7.24 35.66 31.24
CA MET A 891 7.82 34.52 30.51
C MET A 891 9.35 34.59 30.55
N PHE A 892 9.92 35.77 30.28
CA PHE A 892 11.35 36.03 30.38
C PHE A 892 11.91 35.72 31.78
N THR A 893 11.21 36.11 32.85
CA THR A 893 11.59 35.78 34.24
C THR A 893 11.70 34.26 34.44
N LYS A 894 10.74 33.49 33.93
CA LYS A 894 10.74 32.02 34.07
C LYS A 894 11.91 31.37 33.35
N VAL A 895 12.29 31.86 32.18
CA VAL A 895 13.43 31.33 31.42
C VAL A 895 14.75 31.71 32.09
N LEU A 896 14.88 32.93 32.62
CA LEU A 896 16.07 33.40 33.35
C LEU A 896 16.42 32.54 34.58
N PHE A 897 15.43 31.95 35.25
CA PHE A 897 15.66 31.10 36.42
C PHE A 897 16.52 29.86 36.11
N LYS A 898 16.56 29.40 34.85
CA LYS A 898 17.44 28.31 34.42
C LYS A 898 18.93 28.68 34.51
N TYR A 899 19.24 29.99 34.49
CA TYR A 899 20.60 30.52 34.46
C TYR A 899 21.05 31.07 35.82
N ASN A 900 20.57 30.48 36.92
CA ASN A 900 20.88 30.91 38.30
C ASN A 900 20.57 32.39 38.60
N VAL A 901 19.72 33.03 37.78
CA VAL A 901 19.19 34.36 38.05
C VAL A 901 18.03 34.21 39.02
N SER A 902 17.94 35.07 40.03
CA SER A 902 16.83 35.10 40.98
C SER A 902 16.16 36.46 40.98
N THR A 903 15.02 36.61 41.65
CA THR A 903 14.40 37.93 41.86
C THR A 903 14.51 38.35 43.31
N LYS A 904 14.85 39.61 43.57
CA LYS A 904 15.02 40.16 44.91
C LYS A 904 14.34 41.52 45.01
N GLN A 905 13.82 41.86 46.18
CA GLN A 905 13.34 43.20 46.46
C GLN A 905 14.49 44.02 47.08
N ILE A 906 14.73 45.22 46.56
CA ILE A 906 15.76 46.13 47.07
C ILE A 906 15.13 47.49 47.43
N ASN A 907 15.75 48.23 48.34
CA ASN A 907 15.35 49.62 48.63
C ASN A 907 15.98 50.53 47.58
N HIS A 908 15.19 51.42 47.00
CA HIS A 908 15.59 52.39 45.99
C HIS A 908 15.61 53.81 46.58
N ASP A 909 16.44 54.71 46.03
CA ASP A 909 16.71 56.05 46.55
C ASP A 909 15.47 56.96 46.65
N ASP A 910 14.39 56.62 45.93
CA ASP A 910 13.09 57.33 45.97
C ASP A 910 12.11 56.79 47.03
N GLY A 911 12.57 55.90 47.92
CA GLY A 911 11.77 55.27 48.97
C GLY A 911 10.90 54.10 48.48
N ARG A 912 10.97 53.74 47.19
CA ARG A 912 10.25 52.58 46.63
C ARG A 912 11.03 51.28 46.88
N ARG A 913 10.30 50.16 46.85
CA ARG A 913 10.86 48.81 46.98
C ARG A 913 10.65 47.97 45.72
N PRO A 914 11.36 48.27 44.61
CA PRO A 914 11.19 47.54 43.36
C PRO A 914 11.72 46.10 43.45
N TRP A 915 11.09 45.22 42.68
CA TRP A 915 11.60 43.87 42.42
C TRP A 915 12.59 43.92 41.26
N VAL A 916 13.80 43.44 41.49
CA VAL A 916 14.91 43.42 40.52
C VAL A 916 15.33 41.99 40.20
N TYR A 917 16.03 41.80 39.09
CA TYR A 917 16.78 40.57 38.85
C TYR A 917 18.10 40.61 39.59
N ASN A 918 18.45 39.51 40.24
CA ASN A 918 19.69 39.27 40.95
C ASN A 918 20.52 38.26 40.13
N LEU A 919 21.54 38.76 39.43
CA LEU A 919 22.35 37.99 38.49
C LEU A 919 23.72 37.68 39.11
N PRO A 920 24.20 36.42 39.06
CA PRO A 920 25.56 36.03 39.47
C PRO A 920 26.61 36.34 38.37
N TYR A 921 26.42 37.46 37.68
CA TYR A 921 27.17 37.84 36.48
C TYR A 921 27.55 39.32 36.54
N SER A 922 28.59 39.72 35.83
CA SER A 922 28.95 41.12 35.57
C SER A 922 28.93 41.38 34.06
N TRP A 923 28.52 42.58 33.64
CA TRP A 923 28.61 42.98 32.22
C TRP A 923 30.05 42.95 31.73
N ARG A 924 30.29 42.38 30.55
CA ARG A 924 31.59 42.34 29.87
C ARG A 924 32.09 43.73 29.51
N ASP A 925 31.22 44.55 28.92
CA ASP A 925 31.54 45.91 28.50
C ASP A 925 30.37 46.85 28.83
N SER A 926 30.67 47.88 29.63
CA SER A 926 29.75 48.98 29.95
C SER A 926 29.34 49.83 28.73
N LYS A 927 30.04 49.69 27.59
CA LYS A 927 29.71 50.35 26.32
C LYS A 927 28.86 49.50 25.39
N SER A 928 28.49 48.28 25.80
CA SER A 928 27.61 47.43 24.99
C SER A 928 26.31 48.16 24.65
N PRO A 929 25.80 48.05 23.40
CA PRO A 929 24.52 48.65 23.02
C PRO A 929 23.31 48.03 23.76
N TYR A 930 23.54 46.94 24.49
CA TYR A 930 22.57 46.22 25.32
C TYR A 930 22.78 46.48 26.82
N TYR A 931 23.80 47.24 27.22
CA TYR A 931 24.12 47.48 28.63
C TYR A 931 22.93 48.08 29.40
N VAL A 932 22.66 47.54 30.58
CA VAL A 932 21.71 48.08 31.56
C VAL A 932 22.45 48.40 32.84
N GLU A 933 22.36 49.65 33.29
CA GLU A 933 23.06 50.12 34.48
C GLU A 933 22.58 49.36 35.74
N PRO A 934 23.50 48.73 36.51
CA PRO A 934 23.15 48.08 37.77
C PRO A 934 22.67 49.06 38.83
N ILE A 935 21.62 48.66 39.57
CA ILE A 935 21.10 49.45 40.69
C ILE A 935 22.05 49.32 41.87
N LYS A 936 22.57 50.46 42.34
CA LYS A 936 23.49 50.54 43.48
C LYS A 936 22.74 50.27 44.78
N LYS A 937 23.37 49.53 45.69
CA LYS A 937 22.84 49.25 47.03
C LYS A 937 23.32 50.36 47.98
N GLU A 938 22.45 50.91 48.82
CA GLU A 938 22.89 51.72 49.96
C GLU A 938 23.79 50.85 50.86
N THR A 939 25.08 51.20 50.91
CA THR A 939 25.95 50.80 52.01
C THR A 939 25.49 51.58 53.22
N SER A 940 24.85 50.92 54.18
CA SER A 940 24.62 51.48 55.50
C SER A 940 25.99 51.74 56.14
N GLN A 941 26.52 52.96 55.98
CA GLN A 941 27.62 53.43 56.80
C GLN A 941 27.08 53.59 58.22
N ILE A 942 27.31 52.58 59.05
CA ILE A 942 27.36 52.75 60.49
C ILE A 942 28.68 53.45 60.77
N THR A 943 28.63 54.77 60.96
CA THR A 943 29.70 55.51 61.63
C THR A 943 29.31 55.59 63.10
N PHE A 944 30.22 55.15 63.96
CA PHE A 944 30.07 54.96 65.41
C PHE A 944 29.52 56.16 66.17
#